data_AF-A0A955GLA0-F1
#
_entry.id   AF-A0A955GLA0-F1
#
_cell.length_a   1.000
_cell.length_b   1.000
_cell.length_c   1.000
_cell.angle_alpha   90.00
_cell.angle_beta   90.00
_cell.angle_gamma   90.00
#
_symmetry.space_group_name_H-M   'P 1'
#
loop_
_entity.id
_entity.type
_entity.pdbx_description
1 polymer ?
#
loop_
_entity_poly.entity_id
_entity_poly.type
_entity_poly.pdbx_seq_one_letter_code
_entity_poly.pdbx_strand_id
1 'polypeptide(L)'
;MSATTTNSEGLVYHRKFSPSLDPYAEIETEVRDVVLKNFMTKEVVFEQRGIEVPASWSDNALSIFAQHYLRGRLDTPERETSVLESIDRVVDTIVKWGLKGRETDYNGDKFELPDYAKVKPLFADQASAENFAADLKYLIVTQQVNFNSPVWYNIGVEGTPQQSSACFILEVEDNMASILNWYREEGTVFKGGSGAGVNLSKIRSSYEGITKGGKASGPCSYMRAADASAGTMASGGRTRRAAKMVVLDIDHPDIYEQADGSEGFIQLKVKAEEVARTLAQNGFRVSVADNRDGYHIQFQNANNSVRISNQFMETLLEDGIWKTKARKPNLIWKETPSYQATDLWAKIAKAAWECADPGLQFDTTVNFWHTTPAAGRINGSNPCSEYMHLDNSPCNLAATNLLKFLNQDGSWDQEGFVGAVEVVAIAQTIMAKYGDYPTENIARVARGFLQIGQGYTNLGAMLMASGYGYDSMEGRAWAAVITAQMQAQIYQTSSTIARVWGSYPGDPEMGRPGFEDPENKLAHMKVAKLHRDYADAIGAEPSAQAQANSIKFGPDNHIDIFYNEIVGAGLPVAEDPHLAKAWEQAKQAWGQAVELGEIYGYSNAHMSVLAPMGTSGFMMDNDTTGVEPDLALKKNKQKVSGDEMIIVNQTVERALRRLGYTATQIGDIIAYVEDNSSIVGAPAVKETDYLVFDTAFQEAIGGRYLSIYAHEAMMAAVQPFLSGAISKTVNMPEVATVEDVEKAHFDAWRLGLKAVAIYRNNSKATQPMSSSKKEKSDGNQPTQKDTAQVARHAPVTNRVKLPSTRDSKTFALKVNGFKVYVTVGMYPDGTPGEIFIGGGKQGSTFSGFVDALAIAMSMGLQHGVPLDAFVSKFVNMEFEPKGFANSDNFTFVSSVMDLIARELAVNFLPADKRHSLGIKTNAEKEADLAGVAPGQGQLIPDLADTKIEQSKSEVEPENTETKQEVEPQLKKSTAYKGPIDESPLCSNCGIPMTKTGTCAVCEQCGQTSGCS
;
A
#
# COMPACT_ATOMS: atom_id res chain seq x y z
N MET A 1 4.01 9.33 49.94
CA MET A 1 2.67 9.56 50.55
C MET A 1 1.65 9.34 49.45
N SER A 2 0.46 8.80 49.74
CA SER A 2 -0.55 8.51 48.70
C SER A 2 -1.27 9.78 48.28
N ALA A 3 -0.99 10.28 47.08
CA ALA A 3 -1.77 11.34 46.46
C ALA A 3 -3.05 10.74 45.85
N THR A 4 -4.14 10.70 46.64
CA THR A 4 -5.48 10.43 46.12
C THR A 4 -5.97 11.63 45.33
N THR A 5 -5.70 11.64 44.01
CA THR A 5 -6.09 12.68 43.05
C THR A 5 -7.60 12.69 42.84
N THR A 6 -8.31 13.34 43.76
CA THR A 6 -9.74 13.60 43.66
C THR A 6 -10.00 14.75 42.67
N ASN A 7 -10.47 14.41 41.47
CA ASN A 7 -11.17 15.35 40.59
C ASN A 7 -12.34 14.61 39.91
N SER A 8 -13.51 14.65 40.56
CA SER A 8 -14.61 13.72 40.34
C SER A 8 -15.53 14.06 39.16
N GLU A 9 -15.49 15.27 38.64
CA GLU A 9 -16.44 15.77 37.63
C GLU A 9 -15.99 15.52 36.19
N GLY A 10 -16.90 15.72 35.23
CA GLY A 10 -16.64 15.47 33.80
C GLY A 10 -15.85 16.58 33.10
N LEU A 11 -15.85 16.51 31.77
CA LEU A 11 -15.49 17.59 30.87
C LEU A 11 -16.70 18.50 30.68
N VAL A 12 -16.64 19.70 31.27
CA VAL A 12 -17.53 20.80 30.90
C VAL A 12 -17.01 21.39 29.58
N TYR A 13 -17.87 21.58 28.60
CA TYR A 13 -17.50 22.12 27.29
C TYR A 13 -18.34 23.36 26.94
N HIS A 14 -17.65 24.44 26.59
CA HIS A 14 -18.24 25.71 26.18
C HIS A 14 -18.07 25.89 24.66
N ARG A 15 -19.16 26.30 23.99
CA ARG A 15 -19.21 26.49 22.54
C ARG A 15 -18.31 27.64 22.08
N LYS A 16 -17.62 27.48 20.95
CA LYS A 16 -16.56 28.38 20.45
C LYS A 16 -16.77 28.81 18.99
N PHE A 17 -17.34 27.95 18.15
CA PHE A 17 -17.40 28.13 16.71
C PHE A 17 -18.81 28.39 16.20
N SER A 18 -19.76 27.55 16.63
CA SER A 18 -21.12 27.60 16.14
C SER A 18 -21.86 28.81 16.73
N PRO A 19 -22.50 29.67 15.91
CA PRO A 19 -23.18 30.86 16.40
C PRO A 19 -24.41 30.51 17.26
N SER A 20 -25.03 29.34 17.01
CA SER A 20 -26.27 28.89 17.65
C SER A 20 -26.12 27.44 18.20
N LEU A 21 -27.20 26.84 18.72
CA LEU A 21 -27.22 25.39 19.01
C LEU A 21 -27.57 24.55 17.77
N ASP A 22 -28.29 25.15 16.81
CA ASP A 22 -28.36 24.69 15.43
C ASP A 22 -27.08 25.16 14.71
N PRO A 23 -26.21 24.24 14.25
CA PRO A 23 -24.96 24.58 13.56
C PRO A 23 -25.14 24.88 12.06
N TYR A 24 -26.36 24.70 11.53
CA TYR A 24 -26.70 24.88 10.13
C TYR A 24 -27.56 26.14 9.89
N ALA A 25 -28.02 26.81 10.95
CA ALA A 25 -28.86 28.01 10.90
C ALA A 25 -28.31 29.18 10.05
N GLU A 26 -26.99 29.25 9.83
CA GLU A 26 -26.32 30.26 8.98
C GLU A 26 -25.68 29.65 7.72
N ILE A 27 -25.92 28.37 7.43
CA ILE A 27 -25.38 27.64 6.29
C ILE A 27 -26.42 27.60 5.17
N GLU A 28 -26.18 28.33 4.07
CA GLU A 28 -27.02 28.24 2.87
C GLU A 28 -26.86 26.85 2.23
N THR A 29 -27.98 26.18 1.98
CA THR A 29 -28.06 24.84 1.38
C THR A 29 -28.78 24.87 0.05
N GLU A 30 -28.38 23.97 -0.83
CA GLU A 30 -29.00 23.76 -2.14
C GLU A 30 -29.14 22.26 -2.45
N VAL A 31 -29.86 21.96 -3.53
CA VAL A 31 -30.11 20.58 -3.98
C VAL A 31 -29.44 20.37 -5.33
N ARG A 32 -28.43 19.49 -5.40
CA ARG A 32 -27.63 19.20 -6.60
C ARG A 32 -27.74 17.73 -7.04
N ASP A 33 -27.59 17.52 -8.36
CA ASP A 33 -27.50 16.20 -8.99
C ASP A 33 -26.02 15.87 -9.31
N VAL A 34 -25.55 14.68 -8.91
CA VAL A 34 -24.22 14.16 -9.27
C VAL A 34 -24.37 13.11 -10.36
N VAL A 35 -23.89 13.42 -11.57
CA VAL A 35 -23.91 12.49 -12.72
C VAL A 35 -22.49 12.35 -13.30
N LEU A 36 -21.83 11.23 -13.01
CA LEU A 36 -20.48 10.92 -13.49
C LEU A 36 -20.57 9.98 -14.69
N LYS A 37 -19.83 10.29 -15.76
CA LYS A 37 -19.82 9.54 -17.03
C LYS A 37 -18.42 9.11 -17.41
N ASN A 38 -18.29 7.96 -18.09
CA ASN A 38 -17.03 7.46 -18.66
C ASN A 38 -16.56 8.36 -19.82
N PHE A 39 -15.25 8.61 -19.94
CA PHE A 39 -14.75 9.53 -20.98
C PHE A 39 -14.75 8.97 -22.40
N MET A 40 -14.57 7.65 -22.57
CA MET A 40 -14.56 6.99 -23.88
C MET A 40 -15.96 6.59 -24.33
N THR A 41 -16.72 5.93 -23.45
CA THR A 41 -18.03 5.38 -23.80
C THR A 41 -19.18 6.36 -23.61
N LYS A 42 -18.97 7.43 -22.82
CA LYS A 42 -19.98 8.43 -22.39
C LYS A 42 -21.15 7.86 -21.58
N GLU A 43 -21.08 6.58 -21.22
CA GLU A 43 -22.01 5.90 -20.31
C GLU A 43 -21.93 6.48 -18.90
N VAL A 44 -23.05 6.48 -18.15
CA VAL A 44 -23.07 6.85 -16.73
C VAL A 44 -22.38 5.77 -15.90
N VAL A 45 -21.41 6.17 -15.08
CA VAL A 45 -20.67 5.27 -14.16
C VAL A 45 -21.08 5.43 -12.70
N PHE A 46 -21.71 6.55 -12.35
CA PHE A 46 -22.35 6.79 -11.06
C PHE A 46 -23.36 7.93 -11.23
N GLU A 47 -24.55 7.79 -10.66
CA GLU A 47 -25.58 8.82 -10.63
C GLU A 47 -26.31 8.79 -9.28
N GLN A 48 -26.46 9.96 -8.66
CA GLN A 48 -27.38 10.19 -7.56
C GLN A 48 -27.93 11.62 -7.69
N ARG A 49 -29.23 11.76 -7.50
CA ARG A 49 -29.97 13.01 -7.68
C ARG A 49 -30.54 13.54 -6.38
N GLY A 50 -30.89 14.82 -6.37
CA GLY A 50 -31.58 15.44 -5.25
C GLY A 50 -30.78 15.48 -3.96
N ILE A 51 -29.45 15.67 -4.04
CA ILE A 51 -28.57 15.69 -2.88
C ILE A 51 -28.57 17.07 -2.24
N GLU A 52 -28.96 17.16 -0.97
CA GLU A 52 -28.84 18.38 -0.17
C GLU A 52 -27.37 18.59 0.26
N VAL A 53 -26.85 19.79 0.02
CA VAL A 53 -25.44 20.14 0.19
C VAL A 53 -25.31 21.62 0.56
N PRO A 54 -24.31 22.03 1.38
CA PRO A 54 -23.99 23.44 1.55
C PRO A 54 -23.58 24.08 0.22
N ALA A 55 -24.13 25.25 -0.10
CA ALA A 55 -23.87 25.97 -1.36
C ALA A 55 -22.39 26.36 -1.54
N SER A 56 -21.60 26.35 -0.46
CA SER A 56 -20.16 26.61 -0.45
C SER A 56 -19.28 25.44 -0.91
N TRP A 57 -19.79 24.21 -1.02
CA TRP A 57 -19.01 23.03 -1.40
C TRP A 57 -18.86 22.92 -2.92
N SER A 58 -17.67 22.62 -3.44
CA SER A 58 -17.49 22.45 -4.89
C SER A 58 -18.20 21.20 -5.42
N ASP A 59 -18.53 21.18 -6.72
CA ASP A 59 -19.03 19.98 -7.40
C ASP A 59 -18.07 18.79 -7.33
N ASN A 60 -16.77 19.04 -7.14
CA ASN A 60 -15.77 17.99 -6.95
C ASN A 60 -15.85 17.41 -5.52
N ALA A 61 -15.96 18.26 -4.49
CA ALA A 61 -16.18 17.81 -3.11
C ALA A 61 -17.49 17.02 -3.00
N LEU A 62 -18.59 17.55 -3.55
CA LEU A 62 -19.89 16.88 -3.61
C LEU A 62 -19.82 15.55 -4.39
N SER A 63 -19.19 15.50 -5.57
CA SER A 63 -19.07 14.25 -6.35
C SER A 63 -18.33 13.16 -5.57
N ILE A 64 -17.29 13.55 -4.83
CA ILE A 64 -16.51 12.67 -3.95
C ILE A 64 -17.36 12.24 -2.73
N PHE A 65 -18.15 13.15 -2.16
CA PHE A 65 -19.07 12.85 -1.05
C PHE A 65 -20.17 11.86 -1.45
N ALA A 66 -20.83 12.08 -2.58
CA ALA A 66 -21.88 11.21 -3.08
C ALA A 66 -21.36 9.81 -3.44
N GLN A 67 -20.25 9.72 -4.17
CA GLN A 67 -19.70 8.43 -4.63
C GLN A 67 -19.14 7.58 -3.48
N HIS A 68 -18.54 8.20 -2.45
CA HIS A 68 -17.80 7.47 -1.41
C HIS A 68 -18.41 7.53 -0.01
N TYR A 69 -19.15 8.57 0.35
CA TYR A 69 -19.41 8.85 1.77
C TYR A 69 -20.88 8.75 2.17
N LEU A 70 -21.82 9.20 1.33
CA LEU A 70 -23.24 8.84 1.47
C LEU A 70 -23.41 7.31 1.51
N ARG A 71 -24.14 6.83 2.52
CA ARG A 71 -24.43 5.43 2.86
C ARG A 71 -25.79 4.99 2.31
N GLY A 72 -26.17 3.75 2.61
CA GLY A 72 -27.27 3.06 1.93
C GLY A 72 -26.96 2.68 0.48
N ARG A 73 -27.82 1.83 -0.09
CA ARG A 73 -27.73 1.39 -1.48
C ARG A 73 -28.39 2.44 -2.39
N LEU A 74 -27.86 2.64 -3.61
CA LEU A 74 -28.54 3.50 -4.59
C LEU A 74 -29.97 2.98 -4.87
N ASP A 75 -30.89 3.92 -5.05
CA ASP A 75 -32.31 3.69 -5.31
C ASP A 75 -33.08 2.97 -4.18
N THR A 76 -32.59 3.00 -2.93
CA THR A 76 -33.31 2.48 -1.75
C THR A 76 -33.57 3.56 -0.69
N PRO A 77 -34.60 3.43 0.17
CA PRO A 77 -34.96 4.45 1.16
C PRO A 77 -33.89 4.71 2.23
N GLU A 78 -32.97 3.78 2.42
CA GLU A 78 -31.86 3.88 3.37
C GLU A 78 -30.65 4.65 2.78
N ARG A 79 -30.76 5.16 1.55
CA ARG A 79 -29.75 6.01 0.90
C ARG A 79 -29.75 7.40 1.54
N GLU A 80 -28.61 7.77 2.12
CA GLU A 80 -28.42 9.16 2.58
C GLU A 80 -28.53 10.12 1.39
N THR A 81 -29.30 11.18 1.58
CA THR A 81 -29.59 12.21 0.56
C THR A 81 -29.13 13.60 0.98
N SER A 82 -28.66 13.78 2.22
CA SER A 82 -28.05 15.04 2.65
C SER A 82 -26.59 14.85 3.11
N VAL A 83 -25.75 15.83 2.80
CA VAL A 83 -24.43 15.96 3.43
C VAL A 83 -24.58 16.23 4.94
N LEU A 84 -25.61 16.96 5.36
CA LEU A 84 -25.87 17.27 6.77
C LEU A 84 -26.26 16.00 7.55
N GLU A 85 -27.13 15.17 6.98
CA GLU A 85 -27.53 13.85 7.51
C GLU A 85 -26.30 12.96 7.83
N SER A 86 -25.31 12.92 6.94
CA SER A 86 -24.06 12.19 7.19
C SER A 86 -23.20 12.79 8.30
N ILE A 87 -23.18 14.12 8.43
CA ILE A 87 -22.45 14.82 9.49
C ILE A 87 -23.15 14.57 10.84
N ASP A 88 -24.48 14.70 10.89
CA ASP A 88 -25.31 14.40 12.07
C ASP A 88 -25.10 12.97 12.55
N ARG A 89 -25.25 11.96 11.67
CA ARG A 89 -25.04 10.55 12.00
C ARG A 89 -23.68 10.29 12.66
N VAL A 90 -22.61 10.86 12.11
CA VAL A 90 -21.26 10.68 12.64
C VAL A 90 -21.08 11.41 13.96
N VAL A 91 -21.43 12.70 14.03
CA VAL A 91 -21.19 13.52 15.22
C VAL A 91 -22.07 13.09 16.39
N ASP A 92 -23.36 12.84 16.18
CA ASP A 92 -24.27 12.48 17.28
C ASP A 92 -23.97 11.09 17.85
N THR A 93 -23.40 10.18 17.04
CA THR A 93 -22.83 8.91 17.54
C THR A 93 -21.64 9.15 18.47
N ILE A 94 -20.69 10.00 18.07
CA ILE A 94 -19.53 10.38 18.89
C ILE A 94 -19.99 11.09 20.19
N VAL A 95 -20.93 12.03 20.08
CA VAL A 95 -21.49 12.78 21.21
C VAL A 95 -22.21 11.84 22.19
N LYS A 96 -23.03 10.90 21.71
CA LYS A 96 -23.68 9.88 22.53
C LYS A 96 -22.64 9.04 23.29
N TRP A 97 -21.58 8.58 22.62
CA TRP A 97 -20.50 7.83 23.28
C TRP A 97 -19.74 8.67 24.31
N GLY A 98 -19.51 9.95 24.06
CA GLY A 98 -18.90 10.87 25.03
C GLY A 98 -19.78 11.10 26.27
N LEU A 99 -21.10 11.15 26.11
CA LEU A 99 -22.06 11.48 27.17
C LEU A 99 -22.52 10.26 27.98
N LYS A 100 -22.60 9.07 27.39
CA LYS A 100 -23.17 7.87 28.04
C LYS A 100 -22.33 6.59 27.88
N GLY A 101 -21.26 6.65 27.08
CA GLY A 101 -20.61 5.46 26.55
C GLY A 101 -21.41 4.82 25.41
N ARG A 102 -20.90 3.69 24.90
CA ARG A 102 -21.58 2.87 23.90
C ARG A 102 -22.40 1.78 24.60
N GLU A 103 -23.68 1.70 24.26
CA GLU A 103 -24.66 0.81 24.90
C GLU A 103 -24.67 -0.59 24.25
N THR A 104 -24.62 -0.65 22.92
CA THR A 104 -24.64 -1.89 22.12
C THR A 104 -23.51 -1.93 21.09
N ASP A 105 -23.12 -3.14 20.70
CA ASP A 105 -22.21 -3.39 19.59
C ASP A 105 -22.93 -3.21 18.23
N TYR A 106 -22.34 -3.66 17.13
CA TYR A 106 -22.95 -3.57 15.79
C TYR A 106 -23.91 -4.73 15.46
N ASN A 107 -23.96 -5.78 16.28
CA ASN A 107 -24.93 -6.89 16.19
C ASN A 107 -26.19 -6.60 17.03
N GLY A 108 -26.13 -5.62 17.93
CA GLY A 108 -27.18 -5.28 18.90
C GLY A 108 -26.96 -5.91 20.29
N ASP A 109 -25.87 -6.65 20.48
CA ASP A 109 -25.46 -7.19 21.77
C ASP A 109 -24.94 -6.07 22.69
N LYS A 110 -24.94 -6.30 24.01
CA LYS A 110 -24.46 -5.31 24.98
C LYS A 110 -22.97 -5.03 24.78
N PHE A 111 -22.60 -3.77 24.57
CA PHE A 111 -21.20 -3.38 24.48
C PHE A 111 -20.58 -3.28 25.88
N GLU A 112 -19.45 -3.94 26.09
CA GLU A 112 -18.63 -3.78 27.30
C GLU A 112 -17.16 -3.50 26.94
N LEU A 113 -16.57 -2.54 27.63
CA LEU A 113 -15.11 -2.37 27.68
C LEU A 113 -14.51 -3.40 28.64
N PRO A 114 -13.25 -3.85 28.45
CA PRO A 114 -12.53 -4.60 29.48
C PRO A 114 -12.30 -3.73 30.73
N ASP A 115 -12.19 -4.36 31.90
CA ASP A 115 -12.19 -3.64 33.19
C ASP A 115 -11.12 -2.55 33.29
N TYR A 116 -9.92 -2.78 32.73
CA TYR A 116 -8.84 -1.78 32.72
C TYR A 116 -9.17 -0.50 31.93
N ALA A 117 -10.14 -0.56 31.01
CA ALA A 117 -10.56 0.56 30.17
C ALA A 117 -11.91 1.18 30.61
N LYS A 118 -12.60 0.62 31.62
CA LYS A 118 -13.88 1.14 32.13
C LYS A 118 -13.65 2.46 32.89
N VAL A 119 -14.45 3.47 32.56
CA VAL A 119 -14.38 4.83 33.11
C VAL A 119 -15.78 5.46 33.14
N LYS A 120 -15.92 6.61 33.81
CA LYS A 120 -17.15 7.44 33.76
C LYS A 120 -17.32 8.12 32.38
N PRO A 121 -18.51 8.65 32.02
CA PRO A 121 -18.69 9.47 30.82
C PRO A 121 -17.66 10.61 30.70
N LEU A 122 -17.36 11.04 29.47
CA LEU A 122 -16.44 12.16 29.25
C LEU A 122 -17.11 13.48 29.58
N PHE A 123 -18.26 13.78 28.98
CA PHE A 123 -18.95 15.05 29.22
C PHE A 123 -19.58 15.09 30.61
N ALA A 124 -19.52 16.26 31.26
CA ALA A 124 -20.12 16.47 32.57
C ALA A 124 -21.65 16.45 32.54
N ASP A 125 -22.24 16.96 31.45
CA ASP A 125 -23.68 17.15 31.28
C ASP A 125 -24.08 17.18 29.80
N GLN A 126 -25.40 17.20 29.57
CA GLN A 126 -26.03 17.29 28.26
C GLN A 126 -25.64 18.59 27.51
N ALA A 127 -25.54 19.72 28.21
CA ALA A 127 -25.25 21.01 27.57
C ALA A 127 -23.82 21.08 27.01
N SER A 128 -22.86 20.46 27.71
CA SER A 128 -21.48 20.29 27.24
C SER A 128 -21.42 19.42 25.98
N ALA A 129 -22.20 18.33 25.96
CA ALA A 129 -22.31 17.45 24.81
C ALA A 129 -22.98 18.15 23.60
N GLU A 130 -24.01 18.96 23.81
CA GLU A 130 -24.70 19.76 22.77
C GLU A 130 -23.82 20.89 22.22
N ASN A 131 -23.12 21.63 23.08
CA ASN A 131 -22.15 22.65 22.65
C ASN A 131 -21.05 22.03 21.78
N PHE A 132 -20.52 20.87 22.20
CA PHE A 132 -19.50 20.13 21.46
C PHE A 132 -20.03 19.60 20.11
N ALA A 133 -21.27 19.10 20.08
CA ALA A 133 -21.93 18.66 18.86
C ALA A 133 -22.06 19.80 17.85
N ALA A 134 -22.56 20.96 18.28
CA ALA A 134 -22.74 22.13 17.43
C ALA A 134 -21.40 22.61 16.84
N ASP A 135 -20.34 22.70 17.65
CA ASP A 135 -19.01 23.08 17.16
C ASP A 135 -18.43 22.06 16.17
N LEU A 136 -18.46 20.76 16.49
CA LEU A 136 -17.91 19.73 15.60
C LEU A 136 -18.68 19.67 14.26
N LYS A 137 -20.02 19.78 14.29
CA LYS A 137 -20.85 19.88 13.08
C LYS A 137 -20.49 21.11 12.24
N TYR A 138 -20.30 22.27 12.87
CA TYR A 138 -19.92 23.52 12.22
C TYR A 138 -18.52 23.47 11.57
N LEU A 139 -17.51 22.97 12.30
CA LEU A 139 -16.14 22.81 11.79
C LEU A 139 -16.08 21.89 10.55
N ILE A 140 -16.93 20.86 10.51
CA ILE A 140 -16.99 19.92 9.38
C ILE A 140 -17.75 20.52 8.19
N VAL A 141 -18.94 21.09 8.40
CA VAL A 141 -19.78 21.61 7.29
C VAL A 141 -19.11 22.79 6.57
N THR A 142 -18.30 23.58 7.28
CA THR A 142 -17.49 24.67 6.71
C THR A 142 -16.16 24.21 6.09
N GLN A 143 -15.89 22.89 6.08
CA GLN A 143 -14.65 22.25 5.60
C GLN A 143 -13.37 22.73 6.32
N GLN A 144 -13.47 23.10 7.60
CA GLN A 144 -12.31 23.45 8.44
C GLN A 144 -11.59 22.21 8.99
N VAL A 145 -12.31 21.12 9.24
CA VAL A 145 -11.75 19.83 9.69
C VAL A 145 -12.40 18.65 8.97
N ASN A 146 -11.67 17.54 8.84
CA ASN A 146 -12.25 16.29 8.32
C ASN A 146 -11.55 15.04 8.89
N PHE A 147 -12.34 13.99 9.13
CA PHE A 147 -11.87 12.67 9.55
C PHE A 147 -11.40 11.79 8.38
N ASN A 148 -10.73 10.69 8.71
CA ASN A 148 -10.39 9.66 7.74
C ASN A 148 -11.61 8.93 7.17
N SER A 149 -11.49 8.42 5.93
CA SER A 149 -12.58 7.75 5.20
C SER A 149 -13.42 6.73 5.99
N PRO A 150 -12.84 5.77 6.76
CA PRO A 150 -13.60 4.84 7.60
C PRO A 150 -14.60 5.44 8.60
N VAL A 151 -14.36 6.64 9.15
CA VAL A 151 -15.32 7.28 10.08
C VAL A 151 -16.66 7.48 9.38
N TRP A 152 -16.63 8.09 8.19
CA TRP A 152 -17.78 8.31 7.34
C TRP A 152 -18.47 7.02 6.88
N TYR A 153 -17.69 5.96 6.60
CA TYR A 153 -18.20 4.67 6.14
C TYR A 153 -18.96 3.89 7.21
N ASN A 154 -18.60 4.06 8.48
CA ASN A 154 -18.90 3.08 9.52
C ASN A 154 -19.63 3.68 10.73
N ILE A 155 -19.27 4.88 11.18
CA ILE A 155 -19.76 5.45 12.45
C ILE A 155 -21.22 5.88 12.31
N GLY A 156 -22.06 5.38 13.22
CA GLY A 156 -23.51 5.58 13.21
C GLY A 156 -24.25 4.77 12.14
N VAL A 157 -23.58 3.89 11.38
CA VAL A 157 -24.20 3.05 10.35
C VAL A 157 -24.68 1.74 10.97
N GLU A 158 -25.98 1.45 10.87
CA GLU A 158 -26.58 0.22 11.40
C GLU A 158 -25.98 -1.05 10.76
N GLY A 159 -25.93 -2.15 11.54
CA GLY A 159 -25.42 -3.46 11.11
C GLY A 159 -23.94 -3.49 10.68
N THR A 160 -23.21 -2.38 10.85
CA THR A 160 -21.83 -2.19 10.37
C THR A 160 -20.88 -2.05 11.56
N PRO A 161 -19.72 -2.75 11.59
CA PRO A 161 -18.71 -2.53 12.61
C PRO A 161 -18.28 -1.06 12.67
N GLN A 162 -18.36 -0.47 13.85
CA GLN A 162 -18.14 0.97 14.12
C GLN A 162 -16.65 1.34 14.12
N GLN A 163 -15.93 0.95 13.07
CA GLN A 163 -14.48 1.12 12.95
C GLN A 163 -14.12 2.53 12.48
N SER A 164 -13.56 3.32 13.39
CA SER A 164 -13.04 4.67 13.10
C SER A 164 -11.65 4.66 12.44
N SER A 165 -10.81 3.66 12.72
CA SER A 165 -9.38 3.69 12.37
C SER A 165 -9.08 3.37 10.90
N ALA A 166 -8.23 4.19 10.28
CA ALA A 166 -7.78 4.03 8.89
C ALA A 166 -6.45 3.27 8.74
N CYS A 167 -5.63 3.24 9.79
CA CYS A 167 -4.29 2.69 9.76
C CYS A 167 -4.10 1.67 10.88
N PHE A 168 -3.40 0.58 10.58
CA PHE A 168 -3.10 -0.50 11.51
C PHE A 168 -1.64 -0.94 11.35
N ILE A 169 -1.01 -1.35 12.45
CA ILE A 169 0.27 -2.06 12.47
C ILE A 169 -0.03 -3.46 13.02
N LEU A 170 0.42 -4.51 12.35
CA LEU A 170 0.18 -5.91 12.68
C LEU A 170 1.46 -6.59 13.17
N GLU A 171 1.31 -7.53 14.09
CA GLU A 171 2.40 -8.40 14.56
C GLU A 171 2.52 -9.67 13.70
N VAL A 172 3.75 -10.13 13.49
CA VAL A 172 3.99 -11.48 12.93
C VAL A 172 5.15 -12.15 13.66
N GLU A 173 4.95 -13.41 14.03
CA GLU A 173 5.93 -14.24 14.74
C GLU A 173 6.46 -15.37 13.84
N ASP A 174 7.62 -15.92 14.19
CA ASP A 174 8.33 -16.97 13.43
C ASP A 174 7.69 -18.37 13.57
N ASN A 175 6.40 -18.47 13.26
CA ASN A 175 5.62 -19.70 13.24
C ASN A 175 4.44 -19.61 12.27
N MET A 176 4.00 -20.77 11.73
CA MET A 176 2.98 -20.80 10.68
C MET A 176 1.60 -20.32 11.14
N ALA A 177 1.24 -20.46 12.42
CA ALA A 177 -0.05 -19.98 12.92
C ALA A 177 -0.11 -18.45 12.86
N SER A 178 0.95 -17.76 13.29
CA SER A 178 1.03 -16.30 13.19
C SER A 178 1.15 -15.81 11.75
N ILE A 179 2.01 -16.41 10.92
CA ILE A 179 2.20 -16.01 9.52
C ILE A 179 0.92 -16.19 8.69
N LEU A 180 0.13 -17.24 8.92
CA LEU A 180 -1.17 -17.41 8.26
C LEU A 180 -2.27 -16.52 8.87
N ASN A 181 -2.21 -16.23 10.18
CA ASN A 181 -3.15 -15.31 10.82
C ASN A 181 -2.93 -13.86 10.34
N TRP A 182 -1.69 -13.42 10.09
CA TRP A 182 -1.38 -12.13 9.47
C TRP A 182 -2.17 -11.91 8.17
N TYR A 183 -2.25 -12.90 7.28
CA TYR A 183 -3.05 -12.82 6.06
C TYR A 183 -4.56 -12.62 6.32
N ARG A 184 -5.08 -13.28 7.35
CA ARG A 184 -6.50 -13.19 7.78
C ARG A 184 -6.82 -11.84 8.41
N GLU A 185 -5.97 -11.37 9.33
CA GLU A 185 -6.17 -10.11 10.04
C GLU A 185 -6.06 -8.93 9.08
N GLU A 186 -5.07 -8.95 8.19
CA GLU A 186 -4.92 -7.97 7.12
C GLU A 186 -6.13 -7.95 6.17
N GLY A 187 -6.62 -9.12 5.74
CA GLY A 187 -7.84 -9.17 4.91
C GLY A 187 -9.08 -8.62 5.64
N THR A 188 -9.12 -8.74 6.96
CA THR A 188 -10.18 -8.17 7.80
C THR A 188 -10.04 -6.64 7.89
N VAL A 189 -8.82 -6.12 8.07
CA VAL A 189 -8.51 -4.67 7.99
C VAL A 189 -8.91 -4.09 6.64
N PHE A 190 -8.55 -4.75 5.53
CA PHE A 190 -8.87 -4.29 4.18
C PHE A 190 -10.38 -4.26 3.92
N LYS A 191 -11.11 -5.30 4.36
CA LYS A 191 -12.58 -5.34 4.30
C LYS A 191 -13.21 -4.11 4.99
N GLY A 192 -12.66 -3.67 6.12
CA GLY A 192 -13.10 -2.49 6.87
C GLY A 192 -12.83 -1.12 6.20
N GLY A 193 -12.18 -1.08 5.03
CA GLY A 193 -11.89 0.17 4.31
C GLY A 193 -10.55 0.82 4.67
N SER A 194 -9.69 0.09 5.36
CA SER A 194 -8.45 0.58 6.00
C SER A 194 -7.22 -0.17 5.50
N GLY A 195 -6.02 0.30 5.88
CA GLY A 195 -4.74 -0.29 5.48
C GLY A 195 -3.86 -0.75 6.64
N ALA A 196 -2.99 -1.72 6.38
CA ALA A 196 -2.18 -2.43 7.39
C ALA A 196 -0.68 -2.39 7.06
N GLY A 197 0.17 -2.30 8.09
CA GLY A 197 1.62 -2.47 7.96
C GLY A 197 2.16 -3.56 8.88
N VAL A 198 3.34 -4.08 8.58
CA VAL A 198 3.99 -5.16 9.35
C VAL A 198 5.52 -5.10 9.16
N ASN A 199 6.28 -5.48 10.19
CA ASN A 199 7.71 -5.78 10.04
C ASN A 199 7.93 -7.30 10.05
N LEU A 200 8.50 -7.85 8.97
CA LEU A 200 8.69 -9.29 8.81
C LEU A 200 9.95 -9.82 9.50
N SER A 201 10.77 -8.95 10.10
CA SER A 201 12.11 -9.29 10.60
C SER A 201 12.14 -10.21 11.81
N LYS A 202 11.00 -10.51 12.42
CA LYS A 202 10.87 -11.60 13.41
C LYS A 202 10.99 -12.98 12.76
N ILE A 203 10.53 -13.13 11.51
CA ILE A 203 10.57 -14.38 10.72
C ILE A 203 12.03 -14.73 10.39
N ARG A 204 12.40 -16.00 10.48
CA ARG A 204 13.75 -16.47 10.12
C ARG A 204 14.02 -16.35 8.62
N SER A 205 15.28 -16.10 8.27
CA SER A 205 15.72 -15.96 6.89
C SER A 205 15.79 -17.29 6.12
N SER A 206 15.91 -17.21 4.80
CA SER A 206 16.10 -18.37 3.92
C SER A 206 17.43 -19.11 4.16
N TYR A 207 18.42 -18.43 4.75
CA TYR A 207 19.72 -18.98 5.19
C TYR A 207 19.59 -19.90 6.42
N GLU A 208 18.43 -19.92 7.06
CA GLU A 208 18.13 -20.65 8.29
C GLU A 208 17.20 -21.85 8.03
N GLY A 209 17.29 -22.85 8.91
CA GLY A 209 16.59 -24.12 8.79
C GLY A 209 15.31 -24.19 9.62
N ILE A 210 14.58 -25.29 9.45
CA ILE A 210 13.43 -25.65 10.29
C ILE A 210 13.78 -26.84 11.20
N THR A 211 13.20 -26.86 12.41
CA THR A 211 13.60 -27.76 13.51
C THR A 211 13.44 -29.25 13.23
N LYS A 212 12.67 -29.63 12.20
CA LYS A 212 12.49 -31.03 11.75
C LYS A 212 13.38 -31.42 10.55
N GLY A 213 14.33 -30.56 10.17
CA GLY A 213 15.13 -30.68 8.95
C GLY A 213 14.46 -30.01 7.76
N GLY A 214 15.27 -29.44 6.87
CA GLY A 214 14.83 -28.60 5.75
C GLY A 214 15.19 -27.12 5.91
N LYS A 215 15.03 -26.36 4.83
CA LYS A 215 15.33 -24.93 4.72
C LYS A 215 14.07 -24.11 5.00
N ALA A 216 14.21 -22.92 5.60
CA ALA A 216 13.13 -21.95 5.66
C ALA A 216 12.98 -21.21 4.32
N SER A 217 11.79 -20.65 4.08
CA SER A 217 11.46 -19.93 2.84
C SER A 217 11.78 -18.43 2.86
N GLY A 218 12.19 -17.89 4.02
CA GLY A 218 12.41 -16.45 4.22
C GLY A 218 11.13 -15.58 4.17
N PRO A 219 11.15 -14.36 4.76
CA PRO A 219 10.04 -13.42 4.68
C PRO A 219 9.65 -13.03 3.24
N CYS A 220 10.60 -12.97 2.30
CA CYS A 220 10.35 -12.62 0.89
C CYS A 220 9.37 -13.59 0.22
N SER A 221 9.39 -14.88 0.57
CA SER A 221 8.44 -15.86 0.06
C SER A 221 7.04 -15.70 0.67
N TYR A 222 6.94 -15.46 1.97
CA TYR A 222 5.65 -15.19 2.62
C TYR A 222 5.03 -13.85 2.19
N MET A 223 5.86 -12.85 1.88
CA MET A 223 5.43 -11.57 1.30
C MET A 223 4.79 -11.75 -0.08
N ARG A 224 5.32 -12.65 -0.92
CA ARG A 224 4.76 -12.96 -2.24
C ARG A 224 3.32 -13.51 -2.16
N ALA A 225 3.06 -14.37 -1.18
CA ALA A 225 1.71 -14.87 -0.91
C ALA A 225 0.79 -13.78 -0.30
N ALA A 226 1.33 -12.91 0.57
CA ALA A 226 0.59 -11.78 1.13
C ALA A 226 0.14 -10.78 0.05
N ASP A 227 1.02 -10.43 -0.89
CA ASP A 227 0.72 -9.52 -1.99
C ASP A 227 -0.33 -10.10 -2.96
N ALA A 228 -0.23 -11.39 -3.27
CA ALA A 228 -1.26 -12.09 -4.05
C ALA A 228 -2.62 -12.08 -3.34
N SER A 229 -2.65 -12.30 -2.02
CA SER A 229 -3.86 -12.19 -1.19
C SER A 229 -4.45 -10.77 -1.26
N ALA A 230 -3.63 -9.74 -1.03
CA ALA A 230 -4.02 -8.33 -1.11
C ALA A 230 -4.60 -7.96 -2.49
N GLY A 231 -4.01 -8.47 -3.58
CA GLY A 231 -4.48 -8.25 -4.94
C GLY A 231 -5.86 -8.85 -5.26
N THR A 232 -6.36 -9.81 -4.47
CA THR A 232 -7.73 -10.34 -4.60
C THR A 232 -8.80 -9.54 -3.85
N MET A 233 -8.42 -8.60 -2.98
CA MET A 233 -9.33 -7.97 -2.03
C MET A 233 -9.71 -6.54 -2.40
N ALA A 234 -11.02 -6.30 -2.48
CA ALA A 234 -11.62 -4.98 -2.67
C ALA A 234 -11.92 -4.32 -1.31
N SER A 235 -11.32 -3.15 -1.05
CA SER A 235 -11.36 -2.51 0.27
C SER A 235 -12.65 -1.72 0.52
N GLY A 236 -13.22 -1.86 1.72
CA GLY A 236 -14.43 -1.13 2.14
C GLY A 236 -15.69 -1.46 1.34
N GLY A 237 -15.75 -2.63 0.71
CA GLY A 237 -16.87 -3.04 -0.16
C GLY A 237 -16.99 -2.24 -1.47
N ARG A 238 -15.95 -1.51 -1.87
CA ARG A 238 -15.88 -0.73 -3.12
C ARG A 238 -14.61 -1.06 -3.91
N THR A 239 -14.48 -0.51 -5.11
CA THR A 239 -13.37 -0.69 -6.07
C THR A 239 -12.00 -0.14 -5.62
N ARG A 240 -11.79 0.16 -4.33
CA ARG A 240 -10.51 0.64 -3.81
C ARG A 240 -9.57 -0.56 -3.59
N ARG A 241 -8.36 -0.50 -4.15
CA ARG A 241 -7.30 -1.49 -3.87
C ARG A 241 -6.92 -1.48 -2.39
N ALA A 242 -6.48 -2.64 -1.89
CA ALA A 242 -5.82 -2.76 -0.60
C ALA A 242 -4.59 -1.83 -0.50
N ALA A 243 -4.21 -1.46 0.74
CA ALA A 243 -3.05 -0.63 1.02
C ALA A 243 -2.22 -1.26 2.14
N LYS A 244 -0.98 -1.65 1.83
CA LYS A 244 -0.11 -2.44 2.70
C LYS A 244 1.26 -1.79 2.87
N MET A 245 1.86 -1.86 4.06
CA MET A 245 3.31 -1.65 4.27
C MET A 245 3.97 -2.99 4.59
N VAL A 246 5.15 -3.22 4.05
CA VAL A 246 6.06 -4.30 4.49
C VAL A 246 7.40 -3.69 4.85
N VAL A 247 7.86 -3.97 6.07
CA VAL A 247 9.15 -3.52 6.60
C VAL A 247 10.09 -4.71 6.77
N LEU A 248 11.38 -4.51 6.49
CA LEU A 248 12.46 -5.43 6.85
C LEU A 248 13.68 -4.66 7.40
N ASP A 249 14.28 -5.16 8.46
CA ASP A 249 15.44 -4.57 9.13
C ASP A 249 16.72 -4.78 8.31
N ILE A 250 17.59 -3.76 8.31
CA ILE A 250 18.85 -3.74 7.56
C ILE A 250 19.84 -4.85 7.94
N ASP A 251 19.67 -5.52 9.09
CA ASP A 251 20.46 -6.69 9.49
C ASP A 251 19.82 -8.05 9.18
N HIS A 252 18.68 -8.10 8.50
CA HIS A 252 18.06 -9.38 8.14
C HIS A 252 18.84 -10.07 6.99
N PRO A 253 19.16 -11.37 7.05
CA PRO A 253 19.96 -12.03 6.02
C PRO A 253 19.39 -11.96 4.58
N ASP A 254 18.07 -11.99 4.41
CA ASP A 254 17.41 -11.89 3.09
C ASP A 254 17.23 -10.43 2.57
N ILE A 255 17.95 -9.45 3.14
CA ILE A 255 17.75 -8.02 2.82
C ILE A 255 18.04 -7.68 1.35
N TYR A 256 19.05 -8.31 0.74
CA TYR A 256 19.47 -8.04 -0.64
C TYR A 256 19.51 -9.28 -1.54
N GLU A 257 19.95 -10.44 -1.04
CA GLU A 257 19.94 -11.73 -1.75
C GLU A 257 19.30 -12.79 -0.83
N GLN A 258 18.61 -13.79 -1.39
CA GLN A 258 18.16 -14.98 -0.66
C GLN A 258 19.16 -16.15 -0.78
N ALA A 259 19.07 -17.13 0.10
CA ALA A 259 20.02 -18.24 0.22
C ALA A 259 20.12 -19.15 -1.03
N ASP A 260 19.14 -19.10 -1.93
CA ASP A 260 19.15 -19.78 -3.23
C ASP A 260 19.67 -18.93 -4.40
N GLY A 261 20.00 -17.64 -4.16
CA GLY A 261 20.42 -16.68 -5.18
C GLY A 261 19.27 -15.89 -5.82
N SER A 262 18.03 -16.02 -5.33
CA SER A 262 16.89 -15.19 -5.78
C SER A 262 16.87 -13.81 -5.10
N GLU A 263 16.10 -12.89 -5.67
CA GLU A 263 16.04 -11.48 -5.26
C GLU A 263 15.68 -11.33 -3.78
N GLY A 264 16.52 -10.63 -3.01
CA GLY A 264 16.19 -10.23 -1.63
C GLY A 264 15.29 -9.00 -1.58
N PHE A 265 14.91 -8.60 -0.36
CA PHE A 265 13.84 -7.64 -0.10
C PHE A 265 13.95 -6.30 -0.87
N ILE A 266 15.16 -5.73 -0.96
CA ILE A 266 15.47 -4.50 -1.72
C ILE A 266 15.13 -4.67 -3.21
N GLN A 267 15.37 -5.85 -3.79
CA GLN A 267 15.30 -6.10 -5.24
C GLN A 267 13.92 -6.56 -5.73
N LEU A 268 13.05 -7.08 -4.85
CA LEU A 268 11.74 -7.66 -5.23
C LEU A 268 10.89 -6.74 -6.12
N LYS A 269 10.86 -5.44 -5.81
CA LYS A 269 10.09 -4.44 -6.56
C LYS A 269 10.78 -3.94 -7.81
N VAL A 270 12.11 -3.80 -7.81
CA VAL A 270 12.90 -3.53 -9.02
C VAL A 270 12.57 -4.61 -10.06
N LYS A 271 12.55 -5.88 -9.65
CA LYS A 271 12.24 -6.99 -10.55
C LYS A 271 10.80 -6.99 -11.07
N ALA A 272 9.84 -6.65 -10.23
CA ALA A 272 8.44 -6.51 -10.63
C ALA A 272 8.24 -5.38 -11.65
N GLU A 273 8.94 -4.25 -11.48
CA GLU A 273 8.91 -3.08 -12.36
C GLU A 273 9.67 -3.33 -13.68
N GLU A 274 10.78 -4.09 -13.68
CA GLU A 274 11.39 -4.62 -14.92
C GLU A 274 10.37 -5.42 -15.75
N VAL A 275 9.60 -6.31 -15.10
CA VAL A 275 8.56 -7.12 -15.76
C VAL A 275 7.43 -6.22 -16.27
N ALA A 276 6.98 -5.24 -15.49
CA ALA A 276 5.97 -4.27 -15.89
C ALA A 276 6.36 -3.51 -17.18
N ARG A 277 7.58 -2.97 -17.21
CA ARG A 277 8.14 -2.27 -18.38
C ARG A 277 8.28 -3.19 -19.58
N THR A 278 8.81 -4.40 -19.38
CA THR A 278 9.00 -5.39 -20.46
C THR A 278 7.65 -5.77 -21.09
N LEU A 279 6.62 -6.00 -20.28
CA LEU A 279 5.26 -6.27 -20.75
C LEU A 279 4.70 -5.07 -21.52
N ALA A 280 4.74 -3.86 -20.96
CA ALA A 280 4.25 -2.65 -21.63
C ALA A 280 4.94 -2.38 -22.98
N GLN A 281 6.27 -2.56 -23.05
CA GLN A 281 7.05 -2.41 -24.28
C GLN A 281 6.69 -3.46 -25.36
N ASN A 282 6.18 -4.62 -24.97
CA ASN A 282 5.68 -5.66 -25.88
C ASN A 282 4.17 -5.56 -26.15
N GLY A 283 3.53 -4.44 -25.78
CA GLY A 283 2.13 -4.15 -26.10
C GLY A 283 1.09 -4.71 -25.12
N PHE A 284 1.52 -5.25 -23.97
CA PHE A 284 0.60 -5.68 -22.91
C PHE A 284 0.04 -4.48 -22.13
N ARG A 285 -1.18 -4.63 -21.63
CA ARG A 285 -1.99 -3.61 -20.95
C ARG A 285 -1.60 -3.53 -19.48
N VAL A 286 -0.51 -2.81 -19.23
CA VAL A 286 0.07 -2.54 -17.90
C VAL A 286 0.10 -1.02 -17.68
N SER A 287 -1.01 -0.44 -17.23
CA SER A 287 -1.17 1.01 -17.02
C SER A 287 -2.25 1.33 -15.99
N VAL A 288 -2.22 2.51 -15.37
CA VAL A 288 -3.25 2.92 -14.38
C VAL A 288 -4.66 2.91 -14.96
N ALA A 289 -4.82 3.36 -16.21
CA ALA A 289 -6.11 3.40 -16.90
C ALA A 289 -6.56 2.03 -17.44
N ASP A 290 -5.63 1.11 -17.65
CA ASP A 290 -5.86 -0.18 -18.31
C ASP A 290 -4.78 -1.19 -17.92
N ASN A 291 -5.03 -1.96 -16.85
CA ASN A 291 -4.05 -2.86 -16.22
C ASN A 291 -4.35 -4.34 -16.41
N ARG A 292 -5.07 -4.73 -17.48
CA ARG A 292 -5.59 -6.11 -17.67
C ARG A 292 -4.52 -7.19 -17.58
N ASP A 293 -3.30 -6.89 -18.04
CA ASP A 293 -2.21 -7.86 -18.05
C ASP A 293 -1.27 -7.67 -16.84
N GLY A 294 -1.37 -6.53 -16.15
CA GLY A 294 -0.57 -6.19 -14.97
C GLY A 294 -1.00 -6.88 -13.67
N TYR A 295 -2.15 -7.54 -13.62
CA TYR A 295 -2.62 -8.30 -12.44
C TYR A 295 -1.72 -9.49 -12.07
N HIS A 296 -0.84 -9.93 -12.97
CA HIS A 296 0.11 -11.02 -12.73
C HIS A 296 1.47 -10.55 -12.17
N ILE A 297 1.66 -9.24 -12.02
CA ILE A 297 2.90 -8.64 -11.53
C ILE A 297 2.85 -8.60 -10.00
N GLN A 298 3.85 -9.19 -9.36
CA GLN A 298 3.94 -9.33 -7.90
C GLN A 298 4.45 -8.04 -7.23
N PHE A 299 4.22 -7.94 -5.92
CA PHE A 299 4.65 -6.86 -5.03
C PHE A 299 4.08 -5.47 -5.38
N GLN A 300 2.95 -5.44 -6.10
CA GLN A 300 2.28 -4.21 -6.55
C GLN A 300 1.26 -3.65 -5.55
N ASN A 301 0.90 -4.39 -4.49
CA ASN A 301 -0.13 -4.01 -3.52
C ASN A 301 0.46 -3.57 -2.17
N ALA A 302 1.78 -3.68 -2.01
CA ALA A 302 2.54 -3.18 -0.86
C ALA A 302 3.33 -1.92 -1.21
N ASN A 303 3.61 -1.08 -0.21
CA ASN A 303 4.79 -0.24 -0.12
C ASN A 303 5.88 -1.00 0.64
N ASN A 304 7.15 -0.84 0.25
CA ASN A 304 8.27 -1.48 0.94
C ASN A 304 9.05 -0.42 1.73
N SER A 305 9.57 -0.78 2.90
CA SER A 305 10.55 0.05 3.60
C SER A 305 11.68 -0.78 4.21
N VAL A 306 12.91 -0.32 4.04
CA VAL A 306 14.06 -0.85 4.78
C VAL A 306 14.21 -0.07 6.07
N ARG A 307 14.43 -0.79 7.17
CA ARG A 307 14.52 -0.21 8.51
C ARG A 307 15.97 -0.11 8.94
N ILE A 308 16.46 1.13 9.01
CA ILE A 308 17.85 1.52 9.23
C ILE A 308 18.05 1.84 10.71
N SER A 309 19.18 1.40 11.27
CA SER A 309 19.61 1.75 12.64
C SER A 309 20.87 2.59 12.61
N ASN A 310 21.14 3.36 13.67
CA ASN A 310 22.39 4.13 13.78
C ASN A 310 23.62 3.23 13.66
N GLN A 311 23.57 1.99 14.17
CA GLN A 311 24.66 1.02 14.02
C GLN A 311 25.04 0.75 12.55
N PHE A 312 24.06 0.76 11.64
CA PHE A 312 24.34 0.66 10.20
C PHE A 312 24.96 1.96 9.64
N MET A 313 24.45 3.13 10.05
CA MET A 313 24.95 4.43 9.59
C MET A 313 26.37 4.73 10.11
N GLU A 314 26.69 4.28 11.33
CA GLU A 314 28.05 4.28 11.90
C GLU A 314 28.96 3.38 11.05
N THR A 315 28.54 2.15 10.75
CA THR A 315 29.29 1.23 9.86
C THR A 315 29.44 1.79 8.44
N LEU A 316 28.47 2.55 7.94
CA LEU A 316 28.51 3.24 6.64
C LEU A 316 29.54 4.38 6.64
N LEU A 317 29.58 5.20 7.69
CA LEU A 317 30.53 6.31 7.86
C LEU A 317 31.98 5.84 8.05
N GLU A 318 32.19 4.66 8.63
CA GLU A 318 33.51 4.03 8.79
C GLU A 318 33.99 3.26 7.53
N ASP A 319 33.18 3.18 6.47
CA ASP A 319 33.34 2.25 5.33
C ASP A 319 33.62 0.80 5.81
N GLY A 320 32.78 0.34 6.73
CA GLY A 320 32.88 -0.95 7.39
C GLY A 320 32.06 -2.07 6.74
N ILE A 321 32.31 -3.30 7.21
CA ILE A 321 31.58 -4.51 6.80
C ILE A 321 30.36 -4.72 7.71
N TRP A 322 29.17 -4.50 7.16
CA TRP A 322 27.90 -4.82 7.81
C TRP A 322 27.63 -6.32 7.80
N LYS A 323 27.26 -6.88 8.96
CA LYS A 323 27.00 -8.32 9.13
C LYS A 323 25.53 -8.54 9.44
N THR A 324 24.86 -9.35 8.62
CA THR A 324 23.47 -9.76 8.88
C THR A 324 23.39 -10.74 10.06
N LYS A 325 22.21 -10.83 10.69
CA LYS A 325 21.98 -11.54 11.95
C LYS A 325 20.84 -12.56 11.78
N ALA A 326 21.18 -13.85 11.78
CA ALA A 326 20.18 -14.93 11.80
C ALA A 326 19.21 -14.82 13.00
N ARG A 327 17.92 -15.08 12.79
CA ARG A 327 16.90 -15.00 13.86
C ARG A 327 16.81 -16.28 14.72
N LYS A 328 17.46 -17.35 14.27
CA LYS A 328 17.71 -18.65 14.92
C LYS A 328 19.17 -19.08 14.62
N PRO A 329 20.19 -18.47 15.28
CA PRO A 329 21.61 -18.75 14.99
C PRO A 329 22.02 -20.22 15.09
N ASN A 330 21.28 -21.03 15.86
CA ASN A 330 21.48 -22.48 16.00
C ASN A 330 20.89 -23.32 14.84
N LEU A 331 20.31 -22.69 13.82
CA LEU A 331 19.68 -23.35 12.65
C LEU A 331 20.24 -22.86 11.30
N ILE A 332 21.34 -22.11 11.28
CA ILE A 332 21.98 -21.64 10.04
C ILE A 332 22.44 -22.85 9.20
N TRP A 333 22.04 -22.92 7.91
CA TRP A 333 22.47 -23.99 6.98
C TRP A 333 23.32 -23.47 5.80
N LYS A 334 23.24 -22.16 5.49
CA LYS A 334 24.15 -21.42 4.60
C LYS A 334 24.65 -20.22 5.38
N GLU A 335 25.94 -19.90 5.24
CA GLU A 335 26.52 -18.71 5.87
C GLU A 335 25.73 -17.44 5.50
N THR A 336 25.32 -16.68 6.52
CA THR A 336 24.54 -15.44 6.35
C THR A 336 25.42 -14.33 5.77
N PRO A 337 24.93 -13.55 4.79
CA PRO A 337 25.76 -12.63 4.05
C PRO A 337 26.27 -11.48 4.92
N SER A 338 27.44 -10.98 4.56
CA SER A 338 27.97 -9.71 5.04
C SER A 338 28.24 -8.83 3.82
N TYR A 339 27.99 -7.53 3.94
CA TYR A 339 28.07 -6.56 2.87
C TYR A 339 29.01 -5.42 3.25
N GLN A 340 29.67 -4.81 2.28
CA GLN A 340 30.28 -3.51 2.51
C GLN A 340 29.13 -2.49 2.70
N ALA A 341 29.16 -1.68 3.76
CA ALA A 341 28.02 -0.85 4.12
C ALA A 341 27.68 0.19 3.03
N THR A 342 28.70 0.80 2.42
CA THR A 342 28.60 1.71 1.26
C THR A 342 27.94 1.04 0.05
N ASP A 343 28.35 -0.19 -0.31
CA ASP A 343 27.73 -0.98 -1.38
C ASP A 343 26.25 -1.30 -1.09
N LEU A 344 25.91 -1.71 0.13
CA LEU A 344 24.51 -1.99 0.51
C LEU A 344 23.65 -0.72 0.51
N TRP A 345 24.21 0.42 0.89
CA TRP A 345 23.54 1.72 0.85
C TRP A 345 23.27 2.20 -0.58
N ALA A 346 24.30 2.17 -1.45
CA ALA A 346 24.15 2.46 -2.88
C ALA A 346 23.13 1.52 -3.57
N LYS A 347 23.05 0.26 -3.14
CA LYS A 347 22.01 -0.70 -3.61
C LYS A 347 20.59 -0.30 -3.21
N ILE A 348 20.39 0.24 -2.00
CA ILE A 348 19.09 0.77 -1.56
C ILE A 348 18.73 2.02 -2.37
N ALA A 349 19.64 2.99 -2.46
CA ALA A 349 19.46 4.21 -3.23
C ALA A 349 19.16 3.92 -4.71
N LYS A 350 19.87 2.95 -5.30
CA LYS A 350 19.62 2.50 -6.67
C LYS A 350 18.23 1.88 -6.82
N ALA A 351 17.79 0.99 -5.93
CA ALA A 351 16.46 0.39 -6.01
C ALA A 351 15.35 1.46 -5.94
N ALA A 352 15.51 2.44 -5.05
CA ALA A 352 14.59 3.57 -4.93
C ALA A 352 14.63 4.49 -6.17
N TRP A 353 15.80 4.71 -6.79
CA TRP A 353 15.94 5.42 -8.07
C TRP A 353 15.28 4.66 -9.24
N GLU A 354 15.35 3.33 -9.24
CA GLU A 354 14.82 2.44 -10.27
C GLU A 354 13.31 2.21 -10.15
N CYS A 355 12.73 2.22 -8.96
CA CYS A 355 11.30 1.89 -8.75
C CYS A 355 10.60 2.58 -7.57
N ALA A 356 11.11 3.70 -7.04
CA ALA A 356 10.55 4.46 -5.90
C ALA A 356 10.22 3.61 -4.64
N ASP A 357 10.94 2.51 -4.48
CA ASP A 357 10.87 1.57 -3.36
C ASP A 357 12.25 0.87 -3.24
N PRO A 358 12.69 0.48 -2.04
CA PRO A 358 12.05 0.71 -0.74
C PRO A 358 12.22 2.16 -0.26
N GLY A 359 11.28 2.65 0.56
CA GLY A 359 11.52 3.81 1.41
C GLY A 359 12.40 3.45 2.62
N LEU A 360 12.71 4.43 3.47
CA LEU A 360 13.45 4.21 4.72
C LEU A 360 12.60 4.48 5.97
N GLN A 361 12.90 3.75 7.04
CA GLN A 361 12.44 4.05 8.40
C GLN A 361 13.64 4.00 9.36
N PHE A 362 13.85 5.06 10.15
CA PHE A 362 15.03 5.22 10.99
C PHE A 362 14.75 4.73 12.42
N ASP A 363 14.97 3.43 12.66
CA ASP A 363 14.60 2.70 13.89
C ASP A 363 15.06 3.39 15.19
N THR A 364 16.30 3.90 15.20
CA THR A 364 16.88 4.58 16.37
C THR A 364 16.16 5.90 16.65
N THR A 365 15.94 6.73 15.61
CA THR A 365 15.19 7.98 15.71
C THR A 365 13.73 7.74 16.13
N VAL A 366 13.07 6.76 15.51
CA VAL A 366 11.69 6.37 15.81
C VAL A 366 11.53 5.96 17.27
N ASN A 367 12.41 5.09 17.77
CA ASN A 367 12.34 4.62 19.15
C ASN A 367 12.89 5.62 20.18
N PHE A 368 13.69 6.61 19.78
CA PHE A 368 14.02 7.74 20.65
C PHE A 368 12.78 8.58 20.96
N TRP A 369 11.90 8.82 19.99
CA TRP A 369 10.63 9.55 20.18
C TRP A 369 9.50 8.68 20.75
N HIS A 370 9.77 7.46 21.21
CA HIS A 370 8.76 6.55 21.76
C HIS A 370 8.28 6.97 23.15
N THR A 371 6.96 6.98 23.33
CA THR A 371 6.25 7.34 24.57
C THR A 371 5.97 6.14 25.48
N THR A 372 6.02 4.90 24.97
CA THR A 372 5.67 3.69 25.75
C THR A 372 6.66 2.51 25.57
N PRO A 373 7.97 2.68 25.81
CA PRO A 373 8.97 1.64 25.57
C PRO A 373 8.75 0.35 26.40
N ALA A 374 8.28 0.46 27.66
CA ALA A 374 8.00 -0.71 28.49
C ALA A 374 6.76 -1.50 28.02
N ALA A 375 5.89 -0.90 27.20
CA ALA A 375 4.79 -1.59 26.53
C ALA A 375 5.23 -2.38 25.27
N GLY A 376 6.50 -2.24 24.85
CA GLY A 376 7.08 -2.89 23.69
C GLY A 376 7.80 -1.91 22.74
N ARG A 377 8.60 -2.46 21.82
CA ARG A 377 9.29 -1.67 20.79
C ARG A 377 8.32 -1.26 19.67
N ILE A 378 8.51 -0.07 19.10
CA ILE A 378 7.92 0.27 17.79
C ILE A 378 8.71 -0.49 16.73
N ASN A 379 8.10 -1.48 16.06
CA ASN A 379 8.79 -2.30 15.08
C ASN A 379 8.57 -1.86 13.62
N GLY A 380 7.57 -1.04 13.32
CA GLY A 380 7.31 -0.57 11.95
C GLY A 380 6.30 0.58 11.87
N SER A 381 5.66 0.71 10.72
CA SER A 381 4.67 1.75 10.41
C SER A 381 3.46 1.19 9.65
N ASN A 382 2.45 2.04 9.46
CA ASN A 382 1.30 1.82 8.58
C ASN A 382 1.67 1.97 7.06
N PRO A 383 0.74 1.73 6.11
CA PRO A 383 0.97 1.84 4.66
C PRO A 383 1.66 3.11 4.14
N CYS A 384 1.47 4.24 4.80
CA CYS A 384 1.94 5.56 4.37
C CYS A 384 3.08 6.12 5.24
N SER A 385 3.57 5.35 6.22
CA SER A 385 4.68 5.69 7.12
C SER A 385 4.52 6.95 7.99
N GLU A 386 3.31 7.47 8.18
CA GLU A 386 3.02 8.55 9.13
C GLU A 386 2.70 8.04 10.55
N TYR A 387 2.13 6.84 10.69
CA TYR A 387 1.78 6.27 11.98
C TYR A 387 2.78 5.17 12.40
N MET A 388 3.33 5.32 13.61
CA MET A 388 4.36 4.45 14.17
C MET A 388 4.08 4.24 15.66
N HIS A 389 3.82 2.99 16.06
CA HIS A 389 3.57 2.60 17.44
C HIS A 389 3.83 1.09 17.63
N LEU A 390 3.48 0.56 18.80
CA LEU A 390 3.50 -0.88 19.13
C LEU A 390 2.79 -1.75 18.07
N ASP A 391 3.24 -2.98 17.88
CA ASP A 391 2.54 -3.93 16.99
C ASP A 391 1.14 -4.27 17.49
N ASN A 392 0.23 -4.61 16.57
CA ASN A 392 -1.23 -4.72 16.77
C ASN A 392 -1.93 -3.40 17.16
N SER A 393 -1.36 -2.23 16.86
CA SER A 393 -2.01 -0.94 17.14
C SER A 393 -2.83 -0.38 15.97
N PRO A 394 -3.96 0.29 16.25
CA PRO A 394 -4.70 1.06 15.25
C PRO A 394 -4.51 2.57 15.42
N CYS A 395 -4.84 3.34 14.37
CA CYS A 395 -4.90 4.79 14.42
C CYS A 395 -6.12 5.33 13.66
N ASN A 396 -6.92 6.17 14.31
CA ASN A 396 -7.87 7.05 13.64
C ASN A 396 -7.18 8.40 13.38
N LEU A 397 -7.47 8.99 12.23
CA LEU A 397 -6.81 10.18 11.70
C LEU A 397 -7.84 11.29 11.41
N ALA A 398 -7.40 12.53 11.56
CA ALA A 398 -8.12 13.72 11.14
C ALA A 398 -7.12 14.79 10.69
N ALA A 399 -7.57 15.74 9.87
CA ALA A 399 -6.77 16.92 9.56
C ALA A 399 -7.57 18.22 9.58
N THR A 400 -6.92 19.26 10.10
CA THR A 400 -7.37 20.66 10.06
C THR A 400 -6.89 21.33 8.76
N ASN A 401 -7.75 22.09 8.10
CA ASN A 401 -7.48 22.77 6.83
C ASN A 401 -6.86 24.16 7.07
N LEU A 402 -5.52 24.28 7.01
CA LEU A 402 -4.81 25.51 7.40
C LEU A 402 -5.26 26.76 6.62
N LEU A 403 -5.65 26.61 5.35
CA LEU A 403 -6.04 27.73 4.50
C LEU A 403 -7.34 28.42 4.98
N LYS A 404 -8.19 27.72 5.74
CA LYS A 404 -9.42 28.25 6.34
C LYS A 404 -9.18 29.10 7.61
N PHE A 405 -7.99 28.99 8.21
CA PHE A 405 -7.55 29.77 9.39
C PHE A 405 -6.59 30.92 9.02
N LEU A 406 -6.33 31.12 7.72
CA LEU A 406 -5.66 32.31 7.21
C LEU A 406 -6.73 33.30 6.74
N ASN A 407 -6.77 34.50 7.32
CA ASN A 407 -7.72 35.55 6.99
C ASN A 407 -7.41 36.23 5.64
N GLN A 408 -8.38 36.97 5.07
CA GLN A 408 -8.21 37.65 3.78
C GLN A 408 -7.12 38.72 3.78
N ASP A 409 -6.80 39.31 4.93
CA ASP A 409 -5.69 40.26 5.14
C ASP A 409 -4.32 39.58 5.33
N GLY A 410 -4.29 38.24 5.36
CA GLY A 410 -3.10 37.43 5.64
C GLY A 410 -2.79 37.22 7.12
N SER A 411 -3.67 37.61 8.05
CA SER A 411 -3.51 37.31 9.47
C SER A 411 -3.89 35.86 9.82
N TRP A 412 -3.24 35.30 10.84
CA TRP A 412 -3.47 33.93 11.32
C TRP A 412 -4.53 33.88 12.42
N ASP A 413 -5.63 33.18 12.19
CA ASP A 413 -6.63 32.84 13.21
C ASP A 413 -6.15 31.63 14.03
N GLN A 414 -5.29 31.93 14.99
CA GLN A 414 -4.81 30.94 15.94
C GLN A 414 -5.89 30.44 16.91
N GLU A 415 -6.81 31.30 17.33
CA GLU A 415 -7.79 30.94 18.37
C GLU A 415 -8.81 29.95 17.80
N GLY A 416 -9.24 30.15 16.55
CA GLY A 416 -9.97 29.15 15.78
C GLY A 416 -9.16 27.89 15.50
N PHE A 417 -7.90 28.01 15.06
CA PHE A 417 -7.07 26.83 14.76
C PHE A 417 -6.89 25.92 15.99
N VAL A 418 -6.51 26.50 17.14
CA VAL A 418 -6.29 25.78 18.40
C VAL A 418 -7.61 25.21 18.93
N GLY A 419 -8.71 25.96 18.88
CA GLY A 419 -10.03 25.46 19.29
C GLY A 419 -10.51 24.28 18.44
N ALA A 420 -10.25 24.31 17.12
CA ALA A 420 -10.60 23.23 16.20
C ALA A 420 -9.75 21.99 16.46
N VAL A 421 -8.46 22.17 16.79
CA VAL A 421 -7.57 21.08 17.20
C VAL A 421 -8.07 20.38 18.47
N GLU A 422 -8.50 21.13 19.49
CA GLU A 422 -9.08 20.57 20.73
C GLU A 422 -10.36 19.75 20.45
N VAL A 423 -11.28 20.29 19.66
CA VAL A 423 -12.56 19.62 19.33
C VAL A 423 -12.33 18.29 18.62
N VAL A 424 -11.40 18.27 17.66
CA VAL A 424 -11.04 17.06 16.93
C VAL A 424 -10.31 16.05 17.83
N ALA A 425 -9.41 16.48 18.73
CA ALA A 425 -8.72 15.61 19.69
C ALA A 425 -9.70 14.90 20.64
N ILE A 426 -10.74 15.60 21.12
CA ILE A 426 -11.83 15.01 21.91
C ILE A 426 -12.58 13.96 21.08
N ALA A 427 -13.02 14.29 19.87
CA ALA A 427 -13.76 13.38 19.00
C ALA A 427 -12.96 12.10 18.68
N GLN A 428 -11.69 12.25 18.30
CA GLN A 428 -10.78 11.15 18.01
C GLN A 428 -10.55 10.25 19.23
N THR A 429 -10.45 10.82 20.44
CA THR A 429 -10.23 10.07 21.68
C THR A 429 -11.48 9.30 22.13
N ILE A 430 -12.68 9.86 21.93
CA ILE A 430 -13.95 9.12 22.11
C ILE A 430 -14.02 7.94 21.13
N MET A 431 -13.72 8.17 19.85
CA MET A 431 -13.72 7.13 18.82
C MET A 431 -12.67 6.03 19.07
N ALA A 432 -11.50 6.39 19.57
CA ALA A 432 -10.42 5.44 19.92
C ALA A 432 -10.78 4.53 21.12
N LYS A 433 -11.82 4.88 21.87
CA LYS A 433 -12.27 4.11 23.04
C LYS A 433 -13.46 3.20 22.76
N TYR A 434 -14.45 3.70 22.02
CA TYR A 434 -15.74 3.04 21.83
C TYR A 434 -15.94 2.39 20.45
N GLY A 435 -15.03 2.63 19.49
CA GLY A 435 -15.08 2.01 18.17
C GLY A 435 -14.87 0.49 18.16
N ASP A 436 -15.18 -0.12 17.02
CA ASP A 436 -14.87 -1.52 16.74
C ASP A 436 -13.52 -1.68 16.04
N TYR A 437 -12.90 -2.86 16.21
CA TYR A 437 -11.58 -3.18 15.68
C TYR A 437 -11.57 -4.56 15.00
N PRO A 438 -10.74 -4.77 13.96
CA PRO A 438 -10.71 -6.03 13.19
C PRO A 438 -10.40 -7.30 14.00
N THR A 439 -9.69 -7.18 15.12
CA THR A 439 -9.24 -8.32 15.93
C THR A 439 -9.23 -7.97 17.42
N GLU A 440 -9.31 -9.02 18.26
CA GLU A 440 -9.21 -8.93 19.72
C GLU A 440 -7.92 -8.23 20.18
N ASN A 441 -6.76 -8.62 19.62
CA ASN A 441 -5.47 -8.02 19.93
C ASN A 441 -5.45 -6.52 19.60
N ILE A 442 -6.01 -6.12 18.45
CA ILE A 442 -6.08 -4.71 18.05
C ILE A 442 -7.04 -3.93 18.94
N ALA A 443 -8.20 -4.50 19.30
CA ALA A 443 -9.15 -3.88 20.21
C ALA A 443 -8.51 -3.60 21.59
N ARG A 444 -7.69 -4.55 22.07
CA ARG A 444 -6.94 -4.45 23.32
C ARG A 444 -5.89 -3.35 23.30
N VAL A 445 -5.03 -3.32 22.27
CA VAL A 445 -4.04 -2.24 22.12
C VAL A 445 -4.73 -0.88 21.97
N ALA A 446 -5.86 -0.80 21.25
CA ALA A 446 -6.64 0.44 21.13
C ALA A 446 -7.14 0.93 22.49
N ARG A 447 -7.86 0.07 23.23
CA ARG A 447 -8.50 0.41 24.51
C ARG A 447 -7.47 0.70 25.61
N GLY A 448 -6.30 0.09 25.54
CA GLY A 448 -5.21 0.29 26.49
C GLY A 448 -4.38 1.57 26.26
N PHE A 449 -4.30 2.08 25.03
CA PHE A 449 -3.37 3.15 24.64
C PHE A 449 -4.01 4.34 23.90
N LEU A 450 -5.28 4.24 23.49
CA LEU A 450 -6.13 5.27 22.89
C LEU A 450 -5.42 6.12 21.81
N GLN A 451 -4.76 5.46 20.86
CA GLN A 451 -3.96 6.15 19.84
C GLN A 451 -4.82 6.95 18.87
N ILE A 452 -4.43 8.20 18.67
CA ILE A 452 -4.99 9.11 17.67
C ILE A 452 -3.84 9.65 16.80
N GLY A 453 -4.18 10.06 15.57
CA GLY A 453 -3.22 10.61 14.60
C GLY A 453 -3.78 11.88 13.98
N GLN A 454 -3.79 12.95 14.77
CA GLN A 454 -4.26 14.25 14.31
C GLN A 454 -3.16 15.00 13.55
N GLY A 455 -3.54 15.70 12.49
CA GLY A 455 -2.63 16.47 11.65
C GLY A 455 -3.30 17.71 11.03
N TYR A 456 -2.68 18.23 9.98
CA TYR A 456 -3.23 19.30 9.16
C TYR A 456 -3.03 19.04 7.67
N THR A 457 -3.57 19.92 6.84
CA THR A 457 -3.47 19.88 5.38
C THR A 457 -3.46 21.30 4.82
N ASN A 458 -3.15 21.45 3.52
CA ASN A 458 -3.08 22.75 2.83
C ASN A 458 -1.89 23.63 3.29
N LEU A 459 -0.78 23.04 3.77
CA LEU A 459 0.41 23.82 4.19
C LEU A 459 1.02 24.60 3.03
N GLY A 460 1.30 23.94 1.90
CA GLY A 460 1.81 24.61 0.70
C GLY A 460 0.91 25.74 0.20
N ALA A 461 -0.41 25.55 0.26
CA ALA A 461 -1.39 26.60 -0.04
C ALA A 461 -1.34 27.76 0.98
N MET A 462 -1.28 27.47 2.28
CA MET A 462 -1.23 28.50 3.33
C MET A 462 0.05 29.36 3.28
N LEU A 463 1.20 28.75 2.95
CA LEU A 463 2.45 29.49 2.72
C LEU A 463 2.38 30.36 1.45
N MET A 464 1.97 29.78 0.33
CA MET A 464 1.81 30.51 -0.95
C MET A 464 0.82 31.67 -0.81
N ALA A 465 -0.33 31.45 -0.16
CA ALA A 465 -1.34 32.47 0.15
C ALA A 465 -0.81 33.65 0.98
N SER A 466 0.16 33.38 1.87
CA SER A 466 0.81 34.37 2.73
C SER A 466 1.94 35.13 2.03
N GLY A 467 2.35 34.70 0.83
CA GLY A 467 3.46 35.26 0.06
C GLY A 467 4.83 34.64 0.37
N TYR A 468 4.87 33.48 1.02
CA TYR A 468 6.12 32.77 1.36
C TYR A 468 6.38 31.60 0.41
N GLY A 469 7.64 31.41 0.03
CA GLY A 469 8.07 30.21 -0.70
C GLY A 469 8.13 29.00 0.21
N TYR A 470 7.81 27.82 -0.33
CA TYR A 470 7.86 26.57 0.43
C TYR A 470 9.30 26.23 0.89
N ASP A 471 10.33 26.62 0.14
CA ASP A 471 11.74 26.49 0.52
C ASP A 471 12.30 27.73 1.28
N SER A 472 11.45 28.69 1.64
CA SER A 472 11.89 29.87 2.41
C SER A 472 12.03 29.55 3.90
N MET A 473 12.89 30.30 4.60
CA MET A 473 13.12 30.08 6.03
C MET A 473 11.89 30.45 6.86
N GLU A 474 11.17 31.49 6.43
CA GLU A 474 9.88 31.94 6.95
C GLU A 474 8.80 30.87 6.76
N GLY A 475 8.79 30.19 5.60
CA GLY A 475 7.90 29.07 5.31
C GLY A 475 8.12 27.89 6.27
N ARG A 476 9.39 27.51 6.49
CA ARG A 476 9.76 26.48 7.48
C ARG A 476 9.44 26.91 8.92
N ALA A 477 9.62 28.18 9.26
CA ALA A 477 9.27 28.72 10.57
C ALA A 477 7.76 28.70 10.84
N TRP A 478 6.93 29.14 9.87
CA TRP A 478 5.47 29.04 9.95
C TRP A 478 5.00 27.59 10.11
N ALA A 479 5.56 26.66 9.33
CA ALA A 479 5.26 25.23 9.46
C ALA A 479 5.65 24.66 10.83
N ALA A 480 6.83 25.01 11.35
CA ALA A 480 7.29 24.62 12.67
C ALA A 480 6.34 25.12 13.77
N VAL A 481 6.00 26.43 13.77
CA VAL A 481 5.10 27.04 14.77
C VAL A 481 3.70 26.44 14.73
N ILE A 482 3.10 26.27 13.54
CA ILE A 482 1.75 25.68 13.39
C ILE A 482 1.74 24.23 13.92
N THR A 483 2.77 23.44 13.61
CA THR A 483 2.87 22.05 14.10
C THR A 483 3.08 22.01 15.62
N ALA A 484 3.91 22.91 16.17
CA ALA A 484 4.12 23.04 17.60
C ALA A 484 2.84 23.44 18.36
N GLN A 485 2.05 24.38 17.83
CA GLN A 485 0.74 24.77 18.37
C GLN A 485 -0.24 23.60 18.39
N MET A 486 -0.37 22.90 17.26
CA MET A 486 -1.24 21.74 17.13
C MET A 486 -0.88 20.67 18.18
N GLN A 487 0.38 20.28 18.25
CA GLN A 487 0.84 19.23 19.17
C GLN A 487 0.69 19.65 20.64
N ALA A 488 1.00 20.91 21.00
CA ALA A 488 0.78 21.42 22.35
C ALA A 488 -0.69 21.29 22.76
N GLN A 489 -1.62 21.68 21.88
CA GLN A 489 -3.04 21.60 22.17
C GLN A 489 -3.54 20.15 22.29
N ILE A 490 -3.06 19.22 21.45
CA ILE A 490 -3.45 17.80 21.59
C ILE A 490 -2.94 17.24 22.93
N TYR A 491 -1.72 17.59 23.35
CA TYR A 491 -1.20 17.21 24.68
C TYR A 491 -2.05 17.79 25.82
N GLN A 492 -2.36 19.10 25.80
CA GLN A 492 -3.27 19.71 26.81
C GLN A 492 -4.65 19.03 26.83
N THR A 493 -5.20 18.72 25.66
CA THR A 493 -6.50 18.06 25.54
C THR A 493 -6.43 16.64 26.09
N SER A 494 -5.35 15.91 25.82
CA SER A 494 -5.08 14.57 26.36
C SER A 494 -4.92 14.57 27.89
N SER A 495 -4.26 15.55 28.49
CA SER A 495 -4.25 15.70 29.96
C SER A 495 -5.60 16.09 30.52
N THR A 496 -6.36 16.91 29.81
CA THR A 496 -7.70 17.35 30.22
C THR A 496 -8.70 16.20 30.19
N ILE A 497 -8.56 15.27 29.23
CA ILE A 497 -9.29 14.00 29.21
C ILE A 497 -8.75 13.05 30.29
N ALA A 498 -7.44 13.01 30.54
CA ALA A 498 -6.85 12.19 31.61
C ALA A 498 -7.33 12.58 33.01
N ARG A 499 -7.60 13.87 33.27
CA ARG A 499 -8.29 14.34 34.49
C ARG A 499 -9.67 13.70 34.69
N VAL A 500 -10.34 13.26 33.62
CA VAL A 500 -11.71 12.69 33.63
C VAL A 500 -11.68 11.16 33.56
N TRP A 501 -10.81 10.59 32.72
CA TRP A 501 -10.75 9.15 32.39
C TRP A 501 -9.55 8.40 32.98
N GLY A 502 -8.60 9.11 33.60
CA GLY A 502 -7.27 8.58 33.89
C GLY A 502 -6.34 8.64 32.68
N SER A 503 -5.03 8.52 32.96
CA SER A 503 -4.00 8.33 31.94
C SER A 503 -4.16 6.95 31.25
N TYR A 504 -3.53 6.73 30.08
CA TYR A 504 -3.75 5.47 29.35
C TYR A 504 -3.35 4.23 30.18
N PRO A 505 -4.26 3.24 30.35
CA PRO A 505 -4.07 2.16 31.33
C PRO A 505 -3.10 1.06 30.90
N GLY A 506 -2.78 0.97 29.61
CA GLY A 506 -2.12 -0.19 29.00
C GLY A 506 -3.06 -1.37 28.85
N ASP A 507 -2.52 -2.55 28.55
CA ASP A 507 -3.24 -3.83 28.61
C ASP A 507 -2.44 -4.82 29.48
N PRO A 508 -2.96 -5.20 30.67
CA PRO A 508 -2.25 -6.09 31.59
C PRO A 508 -2.27 -7.56 31.16
N GLU A 509 -3.20 -7.98 30.29
CA GLU A 509 -3.31 -9.37 29.82
C GLU A 509 -2.28 -9.68 28.71
N MET A 510 -1.91 -8.67 27.90
CA MET A 510 -0.78 -8.72 26.98
C MET A 510 0.56 -8.31 27.65
N GLY A 511 0.55 -7.99 28.95
CA GLY A 511 1.75 -7.56 29.68
C GLY A 511 2.32 -6.21 29.23
N ARG A 512 1.48 -5.33 28.66
CA ARG A 512 1.88 -4.03 28.10
C ARG A 512 1.46 -2.89 29.05
N PRO A 513 2.36 -2.40 29.94
CA PRO A 513 2.03 -1.37 30.94
C PRO A 513 1.51 -0.05 30.34
N GLY A 514 0.70 0.67 31.13
CA GLY A 514 0.17 2.00 30.81
C GLY A 514 1.11 3.15 31.19
N PHE A 515 0.55 4.37 31.30
CA PHE A 515 1.30 5.59 31.61
C PHE A 515 1.87 5.63 33.04
N GLU A 516 1.21 5.02 34.02
CA GLU A 516 1.68 5.04 35.43
C GLU A 516 2.85 4.08 35.72
N ASP A 517 3.30 3.30 34.74
CA ASP A 517 4.58 2.60 34.82
C ASP A 517 5.76 3.59 34.82
N PRO A 518 6.78 3.43 35.67
CA PRO A 518 7.87 4.41 35.79
C PRO A 518 8.66 4.66 34.51
N GLU A 519 8.85 3.66 33.64
CA GLU A 519 9.61 3.81 32.40
C GLU A 519 8.76 4.52 31.33
N ASN A 520 7.49 4.11 31.17
CA ASN A 520 6.55 4.78 30.28
C ASN A 520 6.31 6.24 30.71
N LYS A 521 6.13 6.51 32.01
CA LYS A 521 5.95 7.87 32.55
C LYS A 521 7.15 8.75 32.25
N LEU A 522 8.36 8.22 32.46
CA LEU A 522 9.61 8.92 32.15
C LEU A 522 9.77 9.17 30.64
N ALA A 523 9.50 8.17 29.81
CA ALA A 523 9.61 8.26 28.35
C ALA A 523 8.63 9.28 27.76
N HIS A 524 7.35 9.22 28.14
CA HIS A 524 6.33 10.15 27.67
C HIS A 524 6.62 11.59 28.14
N MET A 525 6.98 11.79 29.41
CA MET A 525 7.35 13.13 29.91
C MET A 525 8.64 13.65 29.29
N LYS A 526 9.59 12.79 28.91
CA LYS A 526 10.76 13.17 28.10
C LYS A 526 10.33 13.65 26.71
N VAL A 527 9.45 12.94 26.02
CA VAL A 527 8.93 13.32 24.69
C VAL A 527 8.17 14.65 24.74
N ALA A 528 7.29 14.84 25.73
CA ALA A 528 6.58 16.12 25.94
C ALA A 528 7.54 17.30 26.16
N LYS A 529 8.59 17.10 26.96
CA LYS A 529 9.61 18.12 27.23
C LYS A 529 10.48 18.39 26.00
N LEU A 530 10.85 17.38 25.22
CA LEU A 530 11.54 17.57 23.94
C LEU A 530 10.70 18.41 22.97
N HIS A 531 9.41 18.11 22.81
CA HIS A 531 8.53 18.91 21.94
C HIS A 531 8.49 20.40 22.38
N ARG A 532 8.38 20.68 23.69
CA ARG A 532 8.52 22.04 24.25
C ARG A 532 9.89 22.64 23.92
N ASP A 533 10.98 21.93 24.21
CA ASP A 533 12.34 22.46 24.09
C ASP A 533 12.70 22.78 22.63
N TYR A 534 12.15 22.04 21.67
CA TYR A 534 12.20 22.40 20.24
C TYR A 534 11.33 23.63 19.91
N ALA A 535 10.16 23.80 20.54
CA ALA A 535 9.29 24.95 20.31
C ALA A 535 9.90 26.24 20.89
N ASP A 536 10.54 26.16 22.06
CA ASP A 536 11.33 27.25 22.66
C ASP A 536 12.55 27.62 21.80
N ALA A 537 13.07 26.69 20.99
CA ALA A 537 14.22 26.90 20.12
C ALA A 537 13.90 27.50 18.73
N ILE A 538 12.63 27.55 18.28
CA ILE A 538 12.26 28.12 16.97
C ILE A 538 12.74 29.57 16.88
N GLY A 539 13.77 29.84 16.07
CA GLY A 539 14.28 31.19 15.85
C GLY A 539 15.08 31.78 17.01
N ALA A 540 15.43 30.98 18.01
CA ALA A 540 16.43 31.38 19.00
C ALA A 540 17.80 31.56 18.33
N GLU A 541 18.56 32.56 18.79
CA GLU A 541 19.99 32.62 18.49
C GLU A 541 20.70 31.35 19.00
N PRO A 542 21.64 30.74 18.25
CA PRO A 542 22.38 29.54 18.67
C PRO A 542 23.33 29.85 19.84
N SER A 543 22.75 29.94 21.03
CA SER A 543 23.51 30.06 22.27
C SER A 543 24.47 28.88 22.43
N ALA A 544 25.52 29.07 23.23
CA ALA A 544 26.37 27.95 23.66
C ALA A 544 25.56 26.85 24.38
N GLN A 545 24.38 27.19 24.93
CA GLN A 545 23.40 26.24 25.45
C GLN A 545 22.72 25.44 24.33
N ALA A 546 22.38 26.04 23.19
CA ALA A 546 21.84 25.33 22.03
C ALA A 546 22.89 24.37 21.40
N GLN A 547 24.18 24.75 21.39
CA GLN A 547 25.30 23.85 21.04
C GLN A 547 25.63 22.80 22.11
N ALA A 548 25.03 22.91 23.30
CA ALA A 548 25.08 21.89 24.35
C ALA A 548 23.81 21.00 24.36
N ASN A 549 22.69 21.54 23.90
CA ASN A 549 21.38 20.90 23.76
C ASN A 549 21.16 20.23 22.39
N SER A 550 22.14 20.28 21.47
CA SER A 550 22.24 19.21 20.47
C SER A 550 22.28 17.88 21.25
N ILE A 551 21.39 16.95 20.92
CA ILE A 551 21.04 15.86 21.84
C ILE A 551 22.19 14.86 21.90
N LYS A 552 23.09 15.09 22.86
CA LYS A 552 24.27 14.26 23.14
C LYS A 552 23.82 12.97 23.81
N PHE A 553 23.45 12.03 22.96
CA PHE A 553 23.31 10.63 23.32
C PHE A 553 24.61 10.08 23.92
N GLY A 554 24.48 8.98 24.67
CA GLY A 554 25.59 8.29 25.32
C GLY A 554 26.65 7.78 24.34
N PRO A 555 27.79 7.29 24.84
CA PRO A 555 29.12 7.56 24.30
C PRO A 555 29.36 7.38 22.80
N ASP A 556 28.66 6.44 22.16
CA ASP A 556 28.86 6.03 20.77
C ASP A 556 27.51 5.95 20.03
N ASN A 557 26.79 7.08 19.85
CA ASN A 557 25.55 7.12 19.05
C ASN A 557 25.17 8.51 18.52
N HIS A 558 25.79 8.96 17.43
CA HIS A 558 25.68 10.34 16.94
C HIS A 558 24.57 10.56 15.90
N ILE A 559 23.60 11.43 16.23
CA ILE A 559 22.89 12.28 15.25
C ILE A 559 22.85 13.69 15.84
N ASP A 560 23.63 14.61 15.26
CA ASP A 560 23.38 16.04 15.45
C ASP A 560 22.13 16.40 14.64
N ILE A 561 21.00 16.65 15.30
CA ILE A 561 19.81 17.18 14.62
C ILE A 561 20.06 18.67 14.39
N PHE A 562 20.38 19.03 13.14
CA PHE A 562 20.70 20.39 12.68
C PHE A 562 19.48 21.34 12.65
N TYR A 563 18.62 21.30 13.67
CA TYR A 563 17.38 22.05 13.76
C TYR A 563 17.59 23.57 13.58
N ASN A 564 18.69 24.08 14.15
CA ASN A 564 19.08 25.50 14.03
C ASN A 564 19.62 25.87 12.64
N GLU A 565 19.95 24.91 11.77
CA GLU A 565 20.26 25.15 10.35
C GLU A 565 19.01 25.04 9.47
N ILE A 566 18.07 24.16 9.84
CA ILE A 566 16.82 23.89 9.12
C ILE A 566 15.79 25.01 9.32
N VAL A 567 15.56 25.37 10.59
CA VAL A 567 14.58 26.38 11.02
C VAL A 567 15.25 27.74 11.20
N GLY A 568 16.52 27.77 11.60
CA GLY A 568 17.37 28.95 11.46
C GLY A 568 17.80 29.62 12.76
N ALA A 569 19.11 29.86 12.84
CA ALA A 569 19.75 30.82 13.73
C ALA A 569 19.25 32.24 13.42
N GLY A 570 18.72 32.95 14.42
CA GLY A 570 18.33 34.36 14.25
C GLY A 570 17.23 34.60 13.20
N LEU A 571 16.22 33.72 13.16
CA LEU A 571 15.07 33.86 12.25
C LEU A 571 14.44 35.27 12.29
N PRO A 572 13.90 35.77 11.17
CA PRO A 572 13.02 36.94 11.13
C PRO A 572 11.62 36.67 11.73
N VAL A 573 11.48 35.80 12.74
CA VAL A 573 10.23 35.64 13.52
C VAL A 573 9.81 36.98 14.14
N ALA A 574 10.77 37.84 14.49
CA ALA A 574 10.49 39.20 14.98
C ALA A 574 10.11 40.20 13.87
N GLU A 575 10.28 39.88 12.58
CA GLU A 575 9.96 40.76 11.45
C GLU A 575 8.54 40.51 10.89
N ASP A 576 7.96 39.32 11.11
CA ASP A 576 6.53 39.04 10.93
C ASP A 576 5.82 39.04 12.30
N PRO A 577 5.05 40.10 12.65
CA PRO A 577 4.33 40.18 13.92
C PRO A 577 3.29 39.08 14.13
N HIS A 578 2.77 38.46 13.06
CA HIS A 578 1.83 37.34 13.18
C HIS A 578 2.56 36.06 13.58
N LEU A 579 3.72 35.78 12.97
CA LEU A 579 4.59 34.67 13.34
C LEU A 579 5.15 34.83 14.76
N ALA A 580 5.57 36.04 15.15
CA ALA A 580 5.99 36.36 16.53
C ALA A 580 4.91 36.02 17.55
N LYS A 581 3.68 36.52 17.34
CA LYS A 581 2.53 36.23 18.22
C LYS A 581 2.28 34.72 18.30
N ALA A 582 2.28 34.05 17.14
CA ALA A 582 2.04 32.63 17.03
C ALA A 582 3.07 31.79 17.80
N TRP A 583 4.36 32.13 17.68
CA TRP A 583 5.44 31.45 18.37
C TRP A 583 5.38 31.63 19.90
N GLU A 584 5.16 32.85 20.39
CA GLU A 584 5.04 33.10 21.84
C GLU A 584 3.88 32.31 22.47
N GLN A 585 2.74 32.24 21.78
CA GLN A 585 1.59 31.46 22.23
C GLN A 585 1.85 29.94 22.14
N ALA A 586 2.66 29.47 21.18
CA ALA A 586 3.07 28.06 21.10
C ALA A 586 3.93 27.62 22.29
N LYS A 587 4.89 28.47 22.71
CA LYS A 587 5.74 28.24 23.90
C LYS A 587 4.91 28.18 25.18
N GLN A 588 3.97 29.13 25.35
CA GLN A 588 3.04 29.14 26.48
C GLN A 588 2.17 27.87 26.52
N ALA A 589 1.62 27.46 25.38
CA ALA A 589 0.82 26.25 25.28
C ALA A 589 1.64 24.98 25.62
N TRP A 590 2.92 24.93 25.26
CA TRP A 590 3.82 23.82 25.61
C TRP A 590 4.20 23.78 27.10
N GLY A 591 4.38 24.93 27.75
CA GLY A 591 4.55 24.99 29.20
C GLY A 591 3.37 24.36 29.94
N GLN A 592 2.16 24.77 29.57
CA GLN A 592 0.90 24.22 30.10
C GLN A 592 0.72 22.72 29.79
N ALA A 593 1.06 22.29 28.57
CA ALA A 593 0.98 20.88 28.18
C ALA A 593 1.85 19.97 29.07
N VAL A 594 3.08 20.39 29.36
CA VAL A 594 3.98 19.65 30.26
C VAL A 594 3.49 19.69 31.71
N GLU A 595 3.03 20.83 32.21
CA GLU A 595 2.49 20.96 33.58
C GLU A 595 1.25 20.07 33.80
N LEU A 596 0.28 20.11 32.89
CA LEU A 596 -0.92 19.26 32.94
C LEU A 596 -0.56 17.77 32.83
N GLY A 597 0.48 17.42 32.07
CA GLY A 597 1.02 16.06 31.99
C GLY A 597 1.67 15.56 33.28
N GLU A 598 2.32 16.43 34.05
CA GLU A 598 2.87 16.07 35.37
C GLU A 598 1.77 15.87 36.43
N ILE A 599 0.66 16.61 36.31
CA ILE A 599 -0.46 16.55 37.27
C ILE A 599 -1.43 15.39 36.96
N TYR A 600 -1.81 15.19 35.69
CA TYR A 600 -2.88 14.27 35.26
C TYR A 600 -2.41 13.14 34.36
N GLY A 601 -1.19 13.20 33.83
CA GLY A 601 -0.74 12.34 32.72
C GLY A 601 -1.40 12.70 31.39
N TYR A 602 -1.48 11.72 30.50
CA TYR A 602 -2.12 11.83 29.19
C TYR A 602 -3.03 10.63 28.93
N SER A 603 -4.20 10.84 28.33
CA SER A 603 -5.14 9.77 27.99
C SER A 603 -4.75 8.99 26.74
N ASN A 604 -3.85 9.52 25.91
CA ASN A 604 -3.47 8.96 24.61
C ASN A 604 -1.96 8.70 24.60
N ALA A 605 -1.52 7.51 24.20
CA ALA A 605 -0.10 7.18 24.07
C ALA A 605 0.54 7.76 22.80
N HIS A 606 -0.26 8.00 21.77
CA HIS A 606 0.12 8.58 20.48
C HIS A 606 -0.92 9.62 20.06
N MET A 607 -0.46 10.78 19.57
CA MET A 607 -1.30 11.97 19.38
C MET A 607 -1.38 12.50 17.95
N SER A 608 -0.26 12.60 17.23
CA SER A 608 -0.21 13.30 15.94
C SER A 608 0.60 12.60 14.85
N VAL A 609 0.22 12.89 13.60
CA VAL A 609 0.90 12.49 12.35
C VAL A 609 0.71 13.59 11.30
N LEU A 610 1.49 13.58 10.22
CA LEU A 610 1.10 14.28 8.98
C LEU A 610 0.81 13.25 7.89
N ALA A 611 -0.48 13.01 7.67
CA ALA A 611 -0.99 12.00 6.73
C ALA A 611 -1.16 12.55 5.30
N PRO A 612 -1.24 11.69 4.25
CA PRO A 612 -1.39 12.14 2.87
C PRO A 612 -2.69 12.89 2.58
N MET A 613 -3.73 12.69 3.41
CA MET A 613 -5.08 13.26 3.29
C MET A 613 -5.75 13.19 1.89
N GLY A 614 -5.31 12.33 0.97
CA GLY A 614 -5.72 12.35 -0.44
C GLY A 614 -7.22 12.51 -0.70
N THR A 615 -8.06 11.56 -0.28
CA THR A 615 -9.52 11.65 -0.54
C THR A 615 -10.22 12.67 0.36
N SER A 616 -9.90 12.73 1.65
CA SER A 616 -10.52 13.67 2.61
C SER A 616 -10.14 15.14 2.36
N GLY A 617 -9.00 15.40 1.71
CA GLY A 617 -8.56 16.74 1.33
C GLY A 617 -9.27 17.27 0.10
N PHE A 618 -9.56 16.43 -0.90
CA PHE A 618 -10.44 16.82 -2.02
C PHE A 618 -11.90 17.03 -1.58
N MET A 619 -12.34 16.48 -0.43
CA MET A 619 -13.64 16.80 0.19
C MET A 619 -13.63 18.18 0.87
N MET A 620 -12.47 18.66 1.31
CA MET A 620 -12.28 20.00 1.90
C MET A 620 -11.88 21.08 0.88
N ASP A 621 -11.92 20.75 -0.42
CA ASP A 621 -11.48 21.60 -1.52
C ASP A 621 -10.05 22.15 -1.36
N ASN A 622 -9.12 21.28 -0.97
CA ASN A 622 -7.71 21.63 -0.77
C ASN A 622 -6.91 21.77 -2.09
N ASP A 623 -6.11 22.83 -2.18
CA ASP A 623 -5.09 23.00 -3.23
C ASP A 623 -3.88 22.05 -3.02
N THR A 624 -3.43 21.87 -1.76
CA THR A 624 -2.32 20.96 -1.39
C THR A 624 -2.67 20.00 -0.24
N THR A 625 -2.06 18.81 -0.26
CA THR A 625 -2.47 17.67 0.57
C THR A 625 -1.51 17.40 1.72
N GLY A 626 -2.00 17.47 2.96
CA GLY A 626 -1.16 17.30 4.14
C GLY A 626 -0.11 18.40 4.25
N VAL A 627 1.13 17.98 4.46
CA VAL A 627 2.33 18.83 4.47
C VAL A 627 2.85 19.17 3.06
N GLU A 628 2.32 18.55 1.99
CA GLU A 628 2.86 18.73 0.63
C GLU A 628 2.84 20.20 0.16
N PRO A 629 3.86 20.62 -0.62
CA PRO A 629 3.77 21.81 -1.46
C PRO A 629 2.72 21.58 -2.55
N ASP A 630 2.56 22.56 -3.45
CA ASP A 630 1.83 22.25 -4.67
C ASP A 630 2.65 21.32 -5.60
N LEU A 631 1.96 20.42 -6.30
CA LEU A 631 2.56 19.52 -7.30
C LEU A 631 2.88 20.27 -8.60
N ALA A 632 1.95 21.13 -9.05
CA ALA A 632 2.08 22.00 -10.21
C ALA A 632 0.94 23.03 -10.17
N LEU A 633 1.19 24.29 -10.56
CA LEU A 633 0.18 25.37 -10.53
C LEU A 633 -1.07 25.06 -11.38
N LYS A 634 -0.89 24.21 -12.40
CA LYS A 634 -1.94 23.60 -13.22
C LYS A 634 -1.71 22.10 -13.31
N LYS A 635 -2.70 21.31 -12.91
CA LYS A 635 -2.64 19.83 -12.81
C LYS A 635 -3.60 19.20 -13.81
N ASN A 636 -3.18 18.13 -14.48
CA ASN A 636 -4.08 17.26 -15.25
C ASN A 636 -4.28 15.96 -14.45
N LYS A 637 -5.47 15.77 -13.88
CA LYS A 637 -5.84 14.58 -13.08
C LYS A 637 -6.72 13.66 -13.91
N GLN A 638 -6.25 12.46 -14.22
CA GLN A 638 -7.10 11.46 -14.86
C GLN A 638 -8.13 10.92 -13.84
N LYS A 639 -9.41 11.10 -14.13
CA LYS A 639 -10.52 10.57 -13.33
C LYS A 639 -10.60 9.04 -13.45
N VAL A 640 -11.36 8.38 -12.55
CA VAL A 640 -11.72 6.95 -12.72
C VAL A 640 -12.60 6.73 -13.96
N SER A 641 -13.31 7.76 -14.42
CA SER A 641 -13.97 7.78 -15.74
C SER A 641 -13.00 7.85 -16.92
N GLY A 642 -11.73 8.22 -16.67
CA GLY A 642 -10.67 8.46 -17.63
C GLY A 642 -10.56 9.89 -18.17
N ASP A 643 -11.50 10.79 -17.86
CA ASP A 643 -11.40 12.20 -18.29
C ASP A 643 -10.19 12.88 -17.64
N GLU A 644 -9.49 13.74 -18.38
CA GLU A 644 -8.54 14.69 -17.78
C GLU A 644 -9.32 15.85 -17.13
N MET A 645 -9.24 15.95 -15.81
CA MET A 645 -9.67 17.12 -15.06
C MET A 645 -8.50 18.10 -14.95
N ILE A 646 -8.65 19.28 -15.53
CA ILE A 646 -7.76 20.41 -15.22
C ILE A 646 -8.12 20.91 -13.82
N ILE A 647 -7.12 21.03 -12.96
CA ILE A 647 -7.21 21.73 -11.68
C ILE A 647 -6.18 22.87 -11.73
N VAL A 648 -6.68 24.11 -11.74
CA VAL A 648 -5.86 25.31 -11.55
C VAL A 648 -5.81 25.60 -10.06
N ASN A 649 -4.63 25.91 -9.52
CA ASN A 649 -4.44 26.29 -8.13
C ASN A 649 -5.19 27.61 -7.83
N GLN A 650 -6.07 27.60 -6.84
CA GLN A 650 -6.91 28.78 -6.50
C GLN A 650 -6.15 29.81 -5.66
N THR A 651 -5.12 29.37 -4.94
CA THR A 651 -4.24 30.19 -4.11
C THR A 651 -3.37 31.18 -4.90
N VAL A 652 -3.06 30.93 -6.19
CA VAL A 652 -2.21 31.82 -7.02
C VAL A 652 -2.71 33.26 -7.02
N GLU A 653 -4.01 33.49 -7.15
CA GLU A 653 -4.59 34.85 -7.12
C GLU A 653 -4.33 35.55 -5.78
N ARG A 654 -4.51 34.81 -4.67
CA ARG A 654 -4.32 35.30 -3.30
C ARG A 654 -2.86 35.66 -3.03
N ALA A 655 -1.93 34.84 -3.49
CA ALA A 655 -0.50 35.09 -3.41
C ALA A 655 -0.10 36.38 -4.16
N LEU A 656 -0.57 36.56 -5.40
CA LEU A 656 -0.30 37.76 -6.19
C LEU A 656 -0.90 39.02 -5.55
N ARG A 657 -2.11 38.95 -4.97
CA ARG A 657 -2.69 40.05 -4.17
C ARG A 657 -1.81 40.40 -2.97
N ARG A 658 -1.31 39.39 -2.24
CA ARG A 658 -0.45 39.57 -1.06
C ARG A 658 0.93 40.17 -1.42
N LEU A 659 1.47 39.82 -2.58
CA LEU A 659 2.72 40.35 -3.14
C LEU A 659 2.57 41.76 -3.79
N GLY A 660 1.37 42.35 -3.72
CA GLY A 660 1.10 43.74 -4.13
C GLY A 660 0.84 43.94 -5.63
N TYR A 661 0.51 42.90 -6.39
CA TYR A 661 0.16 43.03 -7.80
C TYR A 661 -1.23 43.68 -7.97
N THR A 662 -1.39 44.49 -9.01
CA THR A 662 -2.68 45.11 -9.35
C THR A 662 -3.65 44.11 -9.98
N ALA A 663 -4.96 44.36 -9.89
CA ALA A 663 -5.99 43.47 -10.42
C ALA A 663 -5.82 43.15 -11.92
N THR A 664 -5.30 44.09 -12.72
CA THR A 664 -4.99 43.85 -14.13
C THR A 664 -3.84 42.86 -14.29
N GLN A 665 -2.71 43.10 -13.61
CA GLN A 665 -1.56 42.18 -13.64
C GLN A 665 -1.95 40.79 -13.16
N ILE A 666 -2.75 40.68 -12.11
CA ILE A 666 -3.26 39.40 -11.59
C ILE A 666 -4.01 38.63 -12.69
N GLY A 667 -4.90 39.30 -13.43
CA GLY A 667 -5.62 38.69 -14.56
C GLY A 667 -4.69 38.24 -15.70
N ASP A 668 -3.74 39.09 -16.09
CA ASP A 668 -2.75 38.79 -17.13
C ASP A 668 -1.85 37.59 -16.76
N ILE A 669 -1.47 37.49 -15.47
CA ILE A 669 -0.63 36.41 -14.93
C ILE A 669 -1.42 35.10 -14.83
N ILE A 670 -2.67 35.13 -14.36
CA ILE A 670 -3.50 33.92 -14.27
C ILE A 670 -3.76 33.35 -15.66
N ALA A 671 -4.12 34.19 -16.65
CA ALA A 671 -4.28 33.76 -18.03
C ALA A 671 -2.98 33.14 -18.60
N TYR A 672 -1.81 33.72 -18.28
CA TYR A 672 -0.52 33.14 -18.66
C TYR A 672 -0.28 31.77 -18.03
N VAL A 673 -0.55 31.59 -16.72
CA VAL A 673 -0.40 30.30 -16.02
C VAL A 673 -1.39 29.27 -16.56
N GLU A 674 -2.61 29.68 -16.90
CA GLU A 674 -3.61 28.82 -17.54
C GLU A 674 -3.16 28.33 -18.91
N ASP A 675 -2.56 29.16 -19.77
CA ASP A 675 -2.05 28.72 -21.08
C ASP A 675 -0.75 27.91 -20.95
N ASN A 676 0.21 28.38 -20.15
CA ASN A 676 1.61 27.90 -20.18
C ASN A 676 1.95 26.86 -19.10
N SER A 677 1.11 26.67 -18.09
CA SER A 677 1.34 25.74 -16.97
C SER A 677 2.65 26.02 -16.18
N SER A 678 3.06 27.29 -16.15
CA SER A 678 4.22 27.83 -15.44
C SER A 678 4.00 29.33 -15.19
N ILE A 679 4.58 29.88 -14.12
CA ILE A 679 4.58 31.34 -13.88
C ILE A 679 5.84 32.05 -14.42
N VAL A 680 6.89 31.30 -14.77
CA VAL A 680 8.13 31.89 -15.32
C VAL A 680 7.86 32.52 -16.67
N GLY A 681 8.17 33.81 -16.79
CA GLY A 681 7.90 34.61 -17.98
C GLY A 681 6.50 35.21 -18.06
N ALA A 682 5.66 35.05 -17.03
CA ALA A 682 4.35 35.68 -16.96
C ALA A 682 4.46 37.23 -16.92
N PRO A 683 3.51 37.98 -17.51
CA PRO A 683 3.58 39.43 -17.61
C PRO A 683 3.77 40.13 -16.25
N ALA A 684 4.77 41.00 -16.18
CA ALA A 684 5.11 41.83 -15.02
C ALA A 684 5.50 41.10 -13.71
N VAL A 685 5.60 39.77 -13.68
CA VAL A 685 6.10 39.03 -12.49
C VAL A 685 7.58 39.36 -12.25
N LYS A 686 7.93 39.60 -10.98
CA LYS A 686 9.32 39.80 -10.54
C LYS A 686 10.00 38.45 -10.34
N GLU A 687 11.26 38.32 -10.74
CA GLU A 687 12.02 37.08 -10.55
C GLU A 687 12.22 36.71 -9.06
N THR A 688 12.19 37.70 -8.17
CA THR A 688 12.19 37.53 -6.71
C THR A 688 10.99 36.75 -6.20
N ASP A 689 9.86 36.83 -6.89
CA ASP A 689 8.58 36.34 -6.42
C ASP A 689 8.33 34.89 -6.86
N TYR A 690 9.11 34.36 -7.83
CA TYR A 690 8.99 33.00 -8.32
C TYR A 690 9.08 31.92 -7.22
N LEU A 691 9.85 32.18 -6.14
CA LEU A 691 10.00 31.24 -5.01
C LEU A 691 8.66 30.91 -4.31
N VAL A 692 7.70 31.84 -4.34
CA VAL A 692 6.35 31.68 -3.77
C VAL A 692 5.54 30.62 -4.54
N PHE A 693 5.90 30.37 -5.80
CA PHE A 693 5.15 29.54 -6.75
C PHE A 693 5.90 28.26 -7.16
N ASP A 694 7.11 28.02 -6.64
CA ASP A 694 7.88 26.80 -6.94
C ASP A 694 7.10 25.54 -6.49
N THR A 695 6.97 24.58 -7.41
CA THR A 695 6.19 23.36 -7.19
C THR A 695 7.06 22.10 -7.17
N ALA A 696 6.51 20.97 -6.72
CA ALA A 696 7.26 19.71 -6.60
C ALA A 696 7.59 19.06 -7.94
N PHE A 697 6.80 19.29 -8.98
CA PHE A 697 7.14 18.88 -10.34
C PHE A 697 7.78 20.05 -11.11
N GLN A 698 8.58 19.68 -12.11
CA GLN A 698 9.26 20.65 -12.96
C GLN A 698 8.26 21.42 -13.84
N GLU A 699 8.34 22.75 -13.78
CA GLU A 699 7.59 23.65 -14.65
C GLU A 699 7.96 23.46 -16.13
N ALA A 700 6.97 23.63 -17.01
CA ALA A 700 7.17 23.48 -18.46
C ALA A 700 8.04 24.59 -19.10
N ILE A 701 8.13 25.75 -18.46
CA ILE A 701 8.96 26.89 -18.87
C ILE A 701 9.94 27.20 -17.74
N GLY A 702 11.18 27.58 -18.09
CA GLY A 702 12.25 27.83 -17.12
C GLY A 702 12.81 26.59 -16.41
N GLY A 703 12.02 25.51 -16.29
CA GLY A 703 12.44 24.25 -15.69
C GLY A 703 12.63 24.31 -14.18
N ARG A 704 11.95 25.23 -13.48
CA ARG A 704 11.99 25.36 -12.01
C ARG A 704 11.25 24.20 -11.33
N TYR A 705 11.72 23.83 -10.14
CA TYR A 705 11.10 22.90 -9.19
C TYR A 705 11.68 23.13 -7.80
N LEU A 706 10.96 22.73 -6.75
CA LEU A 706 11.49 22.70 -5.38
C LEU A 706 12.68 21.73 -5.29
N SER A 707 13.76 22.17 -4.64
CA SER A 707 14.96 21.32 -4.49
C SER A 707 14.65 20.04 -3.69
N ILE A 708 15.43 18.97 -3.91
CA ILE A 708 15.28 17.71 -3.15
C ILE A 708 15.37 18.00 -1.64
N TYR A 709 16.35 18.81 -1.25
CA TYR A 709 16.55 19.26 0.12
C TYR A 709 15.41 20.14 0.66
N ALA A 710 14.70 20.90 -0.19
CA ALA A 710 13.53 21.70 0.24
C ALA A 710 12.43 20.83 0.86
N HIS A 711 12.18 19.67 0.27
CA HIS A 711 11.21 18.71 0.79
C HIS A 711 11.64 18.17 2.16
N GLU A 712 12.91 17.79 2.30
CA GLU A 712 13.47 17.18 3.52
C GLU A 712 13.64 18.20 4.65
N ALA A 713 14.07 19.41 4.34
CA ALA A 713 14.16 20.53 5.29
C ALA A 713 12.77 20.93 5.81
N MET A 714 11.72 20.95 4.98
CA MET A 714 10.36 21.18 5.47
C MET A 714 9.87 20.02 6.35
N MET A 715 10.15 18.76 5.97
CA MET A 715 9.85 17.60 6.85
C MET A 715 10.55 17.75 8.20
N ALA A 716 11.83 18.14 8.21
CA ALA A 716 12.64 18.23 9.43
C ALA A 716 12.29 19.45 10.29
N ALA A 717 11.73 20.52 9.72
CA ALA A 717 11.19 21.66 10.47
C ALA A 717 9.99 21.26 11.34
N VAL A 718 9.16 20.30 10.88
CA VAL A 718 7.91 19.90 11.56
C VAL A 718 8.00 18.56 12.30
N GLN A 719 8.92 17.66 11.91
CA GLN A 719 9.08 16.33 12.51
C GLN A 719 9.29 16.34 14.05
N PRO A 720 10.03 17.30 14.65
CA PRO A 720 10.21 17.36 16.11
C PRO A 720 8.94 17.67 16.90
N PHE A 721 7.82 18.00 16.24
CA PHE A 721 6.52 18.28 16.86
C PHE A 721 5.48 17.18 16.63
N LEU A 722 5.87 16.01 16.12
CA LEU A 722 4.95 14.91 15.85
C LEU A 722 5.25 13.69 16.72
N SER A 723 4.19 13.04 17.23
CA SER A 723 4.32 11.74 17.91
C SER A 723 4.76 10.68 16.92
N GLY A 724 4.02 10.57 15.82
CA GLY A 724 4.36 9.76 14.66
C GLY A 724 5.31 10.49 13.71
N ALA A 725 5.21 10.13 12.44
CA ALA A 725 6.05 10.56 11.35
C ALA A 725 5.23 11.31 10.28
N ILE A 726 5.83 11.50 9.11
CA ILE A 726 5.31 12.33 8.03
C ILE A 726 5.18 11.46 6.77
N SER A 727 3.98 11.37 6.22
CA SER A 727 3.80 10.91 4.84
C SER A 727 3.96 12.09 3.90
N LYS A 728 5.19 12.27 3.41
CA LYS A 728 5.61 13.25 2.43
C LYS A 728 6.43 12.53 1.37
N THR A 729 6.20 12.84 0.11
CA THR A 729 7.02 12.37 -1.01
C THR A 729 8.17 13.34 -1.25
N VAL A 730 9.41 12.87 -1.23
CA VAL A 730 10.56 13.64 -1.74
C VAL A 730 10.58 13.45 -3.27
N ASN A 731 9.91 14.36 -3.98
CA ASN A 731 9.85 14.34 -5.43
C ASN A 731 11.20 14.73 -6.03
N MET A 732 11.55 14.13 -7.17
CA MET A 732 12.80 14.37 -7.88
C MET A 732 12.55 14.44 -9.40
N PRO A 733 13.23 15.33 -10.14
CA PRO A 733 13.12 15.38 -11.59
C PRO A 733 13.66 14.10 -12.23
N GLU A 734 13.22 13.77 -13.45
CA GLU A 734 13.66 12.55 -14.14
C GLU A 734 15.18 12.44 -14.30
N VAL A 735 15.86 13.59 -14.41
CA VAL A 735 17.32 13.71 -14.55
C VAL A 735 18.12 13.47 -13.25
N ALA A 736 17.48 13.38 -12.09
CA ALA A 736 18.17 13.09 -10.83
C ALA A 736 18.88 11.73 -10.91
N THR A 737 20.08 11.63 -10.33
CA THR A 737 20.95 10.45 -10.41
C THR A 737 20.76 9.50 -9.22
N VAL A 738 21.48 8.37 -9.19
CA VAL A 738 21.46 7.46 -8.02
C VAL A 738 22.15 8.12 -6.83
N GLU A 739 23.17 8.93 -7.08
CA GLU A 739 23.92 9.70 -6.08
C GLU A 739 23.07 10.81 -5.46
N ASP A 740 22.18 11.47 -6.22
CA ASP A 740 21.17 12.39 -5.67
C ASP A 740 20.22 11.67 -4.69
N VAL A 741 19.83 10.44 -5.02
CA VAL A 741 18.98 9.60 -4.17
C VAL A 741 19.72 9.15 -2.91
N GLU A 742 20.98 8.73 -3.05
CA GLU A 742 21.84 8.30 -1.95
C GLU A 742 22.08 9.46 -0.97
N LYS A 743 22.31 10.67 -1.49
CA LYS A 743 22.42 11.90 -0.70
C LYS A 743 21.13 12.20 0.05
N ALA A 744 19.97 12.14 -0.60
CA ALA A 744 18.66 12.35 0.05
C ALA A 744 18.42 11.35 1.19
N HIS A 745 18.71 10.05 0.97
CA HIS A 745 18.59 9.03 2.02
C HIS A 745 19.49 9.32 3.23
N PHE A 746 20.66 9.92 3.01
CA PHE A 746 21.62 10.27 4.06
C PHE A 746 21.24 11.58 4.78
N ASP A 747 20.83 12.60 4.03
CA ASP A 747 20.31 13.85 4.56
C ASP A 747 19.08 13.58 5.44
N ALA A 748 18.12 12.77 4.98
CA ALA A 748 16.95 12.37 5.76
C ALA A 748 17.30 11.77 7.14
N TRP A 749 18.34 10.95 7.22
CA TRP A 749 18.86 10.43 8.51
C TRP A 749 19.48 11.55 9.35
N ARG A 750 20.41 12.32 8.77
CA ARG A 750 21.12 13.45 9.41
C ARG A 750 20.17 14.53 9.94
N LEU A 751 19.08 14.78 9.24
CA LEU A 751 18.04 15.76 9.60
C LEU A 751 17.10 15.26 10.72
N GLY A 752 17.25 14.02 11.17
CA GLY A 752 16.44 13.44 12.25
C GLY A 752 15.02 13.05 11.83
N LEU A 753 14.79 12.73 10.55
CA LEU A 753 13.50 12.22 10.09
C LEU A 753 13.22 10.82 10.67
N LYS A 754 11.93 10.47 10.81
CA LYS A 754 11.51 9.12 11.24
C LYS A 754 11.34 8.15 10.06
N ALA A 755 10.95 8.66 8.90
CA ALA A 755 10.89 7.95 7.63
C ALA A 755 11.14 8.92 6.46
N VAL A 756 11.53 8.38 5.31
CA VAL A 756 11.56 9.10 4.02
C VAL A 756 11.12 8.16 2.89
N ALA A 757 10.37 8.71 1.93
CA ALA A 757 9.99 8.04 0.70
C ALA A 757 10.26 8.98 -0.47
N ILE A 758 11.09 8.55 -1.42
CA ILE A 758 11.41 9.32 -2.61
C ILE A 758 10.49 8.97 -3.77
N TYR A 759 10.34 9.88 -4.72
CA TYR A 759 9.73 9.58 -6.02
C TYR A 759 10.42 10.38 -7.13
N ARG A 760 11.24 9.69 -7.92
CA ARG A 760 11.78 10.26 -9.16
C ARG A 760 10.74 10.16 -10.26
N ASN A 761 10.50 11.25 -10.97
CA ASN A 761 9.61 11.24 -12.13
C ASN A 761 10.08 10.19 -13.16
N ASN A 762 9.13 9.45 -13.72
CA ASN A 762 9.36 8.31 -14.63
C ASN A 762 10.09 7.09 -14.02
N SER A 763 10.22 6.99 -12.69
CA SER A 763 10.65 5.75 -12.00
C SER A 763 9.61 4.63 -11.97
N LYS A 764 8.33 4.89 -12.25
CA LYS A 764 7.28 3.87 -12.39
C LYS A 764 6.64 3.93 -13.77
N ALA A 765 6.45 2.77 -14.40
CA ALA A 765 5.88 2.62 -15.74
C ALA A 765 4.45 3.16 -15.88
N THR A 766 3.75 3.34 -14.74
CA THR A 766 2.37 3.79 -14.69
C THR A 766 2.23 4.88 -13.62
N GLN A 767 1.58 6.01 -13.96
CA GLN A 767 1.48 7.19 -13.09
C GLN A 767 0.07 7.79 -13.17
N PRO A 768 -0.52 8.26 -12.06
CA PRO A 768 -1.91 8.75 -12.03
C PRO A 768 -2.08 10.26 -12.29
N MET A 769 -0.98 11.02 -12.38
CA MET A 769 -0.95 12.49 -12.50
C MET A 769 0.19 12.90 -13.44
N SER A 770 0.03 14.00 -14.20
CA SER A 770 1.12 14.65 -14.93
C SER A 770 0.95 16.17 -14.99
N SER A 771 2.07 16.89 -15.04
CA SER A 771 2.10 18.35 -15.32
C SER A 771 1.93 18.63 -16.82
N SER A 772 2.56 17.81 -17.68
CA SER A 772 2.45 17.94 -19.13
C SER A 772 1.25 17.19 -19.72
N LYS A 773 0.73 17.72 -20.83
CA LYS A 773 -0.02 16.92 -21.81
C LYS A 773 0.98 15.98 -22.49
N LYS A 774 0.63 14.70 -22.66
CA LYS A 774 1.30 13.90 -23.68
C LYS A 774 0.89 14.45 -25.04
N GLU A 775 1.85 14.97 -25.81
CA GLU A 775 1.63 15.20 -27.23
C GLU A 775 1.19 13.89 -27.87
N LYS A 776 0.13 13.93 -28.67
CA LYS A 776 -0.15 12.83 -29.58
C LYS A 776 0.98 12.85 -30.61
N SER A 777 1.81 11.81 -30.60
CA SER A 777 2.73 11.55 -31.69
C SER A 777 1.90 11.20 -32.93
N ASP A 778 1.49 12.22 -33.68
CA ASP A 778 0.86 12.04 -34.98
C ASP A 778 1.79 11.18 -35.84
N GLY A 779 1.24 10.09 -36.35
CA GLY A 779 2.02 9.13 -37.10
C GLY A 779 2.59 9.77 -38.37
N ASN A 780 3.85 9.41 -38.68
CA ASN A 780 4.56 9.69 -39.93
C ASN A 780 5.36 11.02 -40.03
N GLN A 781 6.53 11.06 -39.38
CA GLN A 781 7.77 11.48 -40.07
C GLN A 781 9.04 10.89 -39.41
N PRO A 782 10.08 10.49 -40.19
CA PRO A 782 11.26 9.82 -39.65
C PRO A 782 12.45 10.76 -39.42
N THR A 783 13.17 10.57 -38.31
CA THR A 783 14.51 11.14 -38.09
C THR A 783 15.57 10.04 -38.07
N GLN A 784 16.70 10.29 -38.71
CA GLN A 784 17.77 9.29 -38.90
C GLN A 784 18.65 9.18 -37.63
N LYS A 785 18.93 7.95 -37.20
CA LYS A 785 20.13 7.56 -36.43
C LYS A 785 20.61 6.17 -36.85
N ASP A 786 21.88 5.89 -36.59
CA ASP A 786 22.68 4.94 -37.36
C ASP A 786 22.36 3.44 -37.20
N THR A 787 22.69 2.69 -38.24
CA THR A 787 22.41 1.26 -38.40
C THR A 787 23.45 0.38 -37.69
N ALA A 788 23.05 -0.29 -36.61
CA ALA A 788 23.84 -1.38 -36.00
C ALA A 788 23.01 -2.44 -35.25
N GLN A 789 21.80 -2.79 -35.72
CA GLN A 789 21.05 -3.95 -35.20
C GLN A 789 20.93 -5.08 -36.22
N VAL A 790 21.40 -6.28 -35.85
CA VAL A 790 21.07 -7.53 -36.55
C VAL A 790 19.69 -7.96 -36.09
N ALA A 791 18.68 -7.76 -36.94
CA ALA A 791 17.29 -7.93 -36.57
C ALA A 791 16.88 -9.40 -36.33
N ARG A 792 16.10 -9.62 -35.27
CA ARG A 792 15.16 -10.76 -35.13
C ARG A 792 13.82 -10.34 -34.50
N HIS A 793 13.21 -9.30 -35.07
CA HIS A 793 11.75 -9.15 -34.97
C HIS A 793 11.10 -10.21 -35.87
N ALA A 794 10.31 -11.11 -35.30
CA ALA A 794 9.36 -11.93 -36.04
C ALA A 794 7.98 -11.28 -35.91
N PRO A 795 7.36 -10.78 -37.01
CA PRO A 795 6.02 -10.20 -36.93
C PRO A 795 4.99 -11.31 -36.65
N VAL A 796 3.99 -11.01 -35.81
CA VAL A 796 2.82 -11.89 -35.64
C VAL A 796 2.09 -11.99 -36.98
N THR A 797 2.08 -13.19 -37.57
CA THR A 797 1.52 -13.38 -38.92
C THR A 797 0.01 -13.63 -38.87
N ASN A 798 -0.68 -13.22 -39.95
CA ASN A 798 -2.05 -13.62 -40.20
C ASN A 798 -2.13 -15.16 -40.26
N ARG A 799 -3.12 -15.74 -39.56
CA ARG A 799 -3.26 -17.20 -39.42
C ARG A 799 -3.21 -17.91 -40.78
N VAL A 800 -2.14 -18.67 -41.02
CA VAL A 800 -2.04 -19.56 -42.17
C VAL A 800 -2.97 -20.75 -41.92
N LYS A 801 -3.90 -21.01 -42.85
CA LYS A 801 -4.80 -22.17 -42.77
C LYS A 801 -4.22 -23.31 -43.60
N LEU A 802 -4.17 -24.51 -43.03
CA LEU A 802 -3.75 -25.71 -43.75
C LEU A 802 -4.79 -26.06 -44.83
N PRO A 803 -4.39 -26.57 -46.02
CA PRO A 803 -5.32 -27.01 -47.07
C PRO A 803 -6.28 -28.11 -46.58
N SER A 804 -7.47 -28.22 -47.17
CA SER A 804 -8.51 -29.18 -46.73
C SER A 804 -8.10 -30.65 -46.85
N THR A 805 -7.15 -30.95 -47.74
CA THR A 805 -6.47 -32.23 -47.86
C THR A 805 -4.98 -31.97 -47.66
N ARG A 806 -4.33 -32.74 -46.80
CA ARG A 806 -2.94 -32.52 -46.36
C ARG A 806 -2.28 -33.84 -45.97
N ASP A 807 -0.96 -33.92 -46.09
CA ASP A 807 -0.21 -35.04 -45.55
C ASP A 807 -0.17 -34.95 -44.01
N SER A 808 -0.16 -36.11 -43.36
CA SER A 808 -0.02 -36.19 -41.91
C SER A 808 0.82 -37.39 -41.48
N LYS A 809 1.59 -37.21 -40.40
CA LYS A 809 2.41 -38.26 -39.80
C LYS A 809 1.81 -38.66 -38.46
N THR A 810 1.39 -39.92 -38.33
CA THR A 810 0.84 -40.46 -37.08
C THR A 810 1.82 -41.45 -36.47
N PHE A 811 2.15 -41.28 -35.19
CA PHE A 811 3.01 -42.18 -34.43
C PHE A 811 2.41 -42.47 -33.04
N ALA A 812 2.62 -43.70 -32.56
CA ALA A 812 2.05 -44.18 -31.32
C ALA A 812 3.13 -44.24 -30.23
N LEU A 813 2.93 -43.49 -29.15
CA LEU A 813 3.85 -43.40 -28.02
C LEU A 813 3.27 -44.11 -26.81
N LYS A 814 4.15 -44.66 -25.95
CA LYS A 814 3.74 -45.32 -24.71
C LYS A 814 4.77 -45.07 -23.62
N VAL A 815 4.33 -44.66 -22.43
CA VAL A 815 5.16 -44.47 -21.23
C VAL A 815 4.55 -45.25 -20.08
N ASN A 816 5.32 -46.13 -19.43
CA ASN A 816 4.90 -46.95 -18.28
C ASN A 816 3.47 -47.55 -18.42
N GLY A 817 3.16 -48.11 -19.60
CA GLY A 817 1.85 -48.73 -19.89
C GLY A 817 0.85 -47.80 -20.59
N PHE A 818 0.85 -46.51 -20.27
CA PHE A 818 -0.07 -45.51 -20.82
C PHE A 818 0.25 -45.20 -22.29
N LYS A 819 -0.75 -45.19 -23.18
CA LYS A 819 -0.57 -45.03 -24.64
C LYS A 819 -1.27 -43.78 -25.17
N VAL A 820 -0.57 -43.04 -26.03
CA VAL A 820 -1.08 -41.91 -26.82
C VAL A 820 -0.73 -42.08 -28.29
N TYR A 821 -1.47 -41.42 -29.17
CA TYR A 821 -1.22 -41.34 -30.61
C TYR A 821 -1.08 -39.86 -30.97
N VAL A 822 0.07 -39.48 -31.51
CA VAL A 822 0.32 -38.11 -32.00
C VAL A 822 0.14 -38.12 -33.51
N THR A 823 -0.77 -37.29 -34.02
CA THR A 823 -0.99 -37.06 -35.46
C THR A 823 -0.62 -35.63 -35.79
N VAL A 824 0.41 -35.45 -36.60
CA VAL A 824 0.89 -34.12 -37.03
C VAL A 824 0.45 -33.88 -38.47
N GLY A 825 -0.38 -32.86 -38.69
CA GLY A 825 -0.76 -32.40 -40.02
C GLY A 825 0.23 -31.35 -40.53
N MET A 826 0.66 -31.50 -41.78
CA MET A 826 1.74 -30.69 -42.37
C MET A 826 1.23 -29.70 -43.42
N TYR A 827 1.98 -28.64 -43.63
CA TYR A 827 1.88 -27.78 -44.81
C TYR A 827 2.52 -28.44 -46.04
N PRO A 828 2.27 -27.94 -47.27
CA PRO A 828 2.85 -28.50 -48.51
C PRO A 828 4.38 -28.47 -48.62
N ASP A 829 5.07 -27.77 -47.72
CA ASP A 829 6.54 -27.75 -47.59
C ASP A 829 7.08 -28.78 -46.57
N GLY A 830 6.20 -29.58 -45.96
CA GLY A 830 6.52 -30.56 -44.93
C GLY A 830 6.60 -30.00 -43.50
N THR A 831 6.39 -28.70 -43.30
CA THR A 831 6.43 -28.11 -41.94
C THR A 831 5.16 -28.44 -41.14
N PRO A 832 5.26 -28.74 -39.83
CA PRO A 832 4.08 -28.96 -38.97
C PRO A 832 3.18 -27.73 -38.85
N GLY A 833 1.89 -27.90 -39.17
CA GLY A 833 0.87 -26.86 -39.02
C GLY A 833 -0.23 -27.19 -38.02
N GLU A 834 -0.43 -28.46 -37.67
CA GLU A 834 -1.33 -28.86 -36.59
C GLU A 834 -0.87 -30.18 -35.95
N ILE A 835 -1.29 -30.39 -34.71
CA ILE A 835 -0.99 -31.56 -33.90
C ILE A 835 -2.28 -31.98 -33.20
N PHE A 836 -2.64 -33.26 -33.29
CA PHE A 836 -3.67 -33.92 -32.49
C PHE A 836 -3.01 -35.00 -31.63
N ILE A 837 -3.50 -35.20 -30.40
CA ILE A 837 -2.91 -36.16 -29.45
C ILE A 837 -4.03 -36.98 -28.80
N GLY A 838 -4.36 -38.14 -29.38
CA GLY A 838 -5.43 -39.01 -28.86
C GLY A 838 -4.90 -40.06 -27.89
N GLY A 839 -5.43 -40.14 -26.66
CA GLY A 839 -5.03 -41.17 -25.71
C GLY A 839 -5.78 -41.16 -24.37
N GLY A 840 -5.56 -42.21 -23.57
CA GLY A 840 -6.29 -42.41 -22.31
C GLY A 840 -7.75 -42.87 -22.51
N LYS A 841 -8.58 -42.73 -21.46
CA LYS A 841 -10.03 -42.94 -21.56
C LYS A 841 -10.69 -41.65 -22.07
N GLN A 842 -11.53 -41.77 -23.10
CA GLN A 842 -12.33 -40.67 -23.62
C GLN A 842 -13.20 -40.05 -22.50
N GLY A 843 -13.23 -38.72 -22.41
CA GLY A 843 -13.93 -38.01 -21.34
C GLY A 843 -13.17 -37.92 -20.00
N SER A 844 -11.93 -38.39 -19.91
CA SER A 844 -11.07 -38.13 -18.75
C SER A 844 -10.46 -36.72 -18.78
N THR A 845 -10.15 -36.16 -17.62
CA THR A 845 -9.47 -34.86 -17.46
C THR A 845 -8.17 -34.78 -18.26
N PHE A 846 -7.42 -35.89 -18.34
CA PHE A 846 -6.21 -35.99 -19.13
C PHE A 846 -6.48 -35.82 -20.63
N SER A 847 -7.51 -36.47 -21.18
CA SER A 847 -7.92 -36.27 -22.58
C SER A 847 -8.22 -34.80 -22.82
N GLY A 848 -9.13 -34.21 -22.04
CA GLY A 848 -9.54 -32.80 -22.24
C GLY A 848 -8.38 -31.80 -22.15
N PHE A 849 -7.42 -32.02 -21.24
CA PHE A 849 -6.22 -31.18 -21.14
C PHE A 849 -5.29 -31.35 -22.35
N VAL A 850 -5.08 -32.59 -22.80
CA VAL A 850 -4.21 -32.91 -23.95
C VAL A 850 -4.85 -32.46 -25.27
N ASP A 851 -6.17 -32.59 -25.43
CA ASP A 851 -6.94 -32.06 -26.56
C ASP A 851 -6.82 -30.52 -26.62
N ALA A 852 -6.98 -29.82 -25.48
CA ALA A 852 -6.82 -28.37 -25.40
C ALA A 852 -5.39 -27.91 -25.71
N LEU A 853 -4.37 -28.64 -25.22
CA LEU A 853 -2.96 -28.36 -25.49
C LEU A 853 -2.61 -28.58 -26.97
N ALA A 854 -3.13 -29.65 -27.57
CA ALA A 854 -2.96 -29.94 -29.00
C ALA A 854 -3.57 -28.84 -29.88
N ILE A 855 -4.75 -28.31 -29.51
CA ILE A 855 -5.36 -27.13 -30.15
C ILE A 855 -4.47 -25.89 -30.00
N ALA A 856 -3.95 -25.61 -28.80
CA ALA A 856 -3.10 -24.45 -28.54
C ALA A 856 -1.78 -24.50 -29.35
N MET A 857 -1.10 -25.65 -29.38
CA MET A 857 0.09 -25.86 -30.21
C MET A 857 -0.22 -25.68 -31.70
N SER A 858 -1.34 -26.24 -32.18
CA SER A 858 -1.79 -26.08 -33.57
C SER A 858 -2.06 -24.63 -33.94
N MET A 859 -2.70 -23.85 -33.06
CA MET A 859 -2.92 -22.42 -33.29
C MET A 859 -1.61 -21.64 -33.33
N GLY A 860 -0.65 -21.93 -32.44
CA GLY A 860 0.66 -21.28 -32.47
C GLY A 860 1.44 -21.55 -33.76
N LEU A 861 1.50 -22.82 -34.20
CA LEU A 861 2.11 -23.18 -35.50
C LEU A 861 1.45 -22.43 -36.67
N GLN A 862 0.12 -22.26 -36.63
CA GLN A 862 -0.65 -21.52 -37.65
C GLN A 862 -0.46 -20.00 -37.60
N HIS A 863 0.12 -19.46 -36.52
CA HIS A 863 0.51 -18.05 -36.38
C HIS A 863 2.03 -17.83 -36.52
N GLY A 864 2.78 -18.86 -36.92
CA GLY A 864 4.23 -18.78 -37.17
C GLY A 864 5.12 -18.98 -35.94
N VAL A 865 4.59 -19.46 -34.82
CA VAL A 865 5.42 -19.93 -33.69
C VAL A 865 6.16 -21.20 -34.14
N PRO A 866 7.50 -21.23 -34.16
CA PRO A 866 8.24 -22.36 -34.69
C PRO A 866 8.25 -23.52 -33.69
N LEU A 867 8.32 -24.76 -34.20
CA LEU A 867 8.18 -25.97 -33.38
C LEU A 867 9.24 -26.09 -32.28
N ASP A 868 10.47 -25.60 -32.51
CA ASP A 868 11.54 -25.62 -31.51
C ASP A 868 11.21 -24.80 -30.26
N ALA A 869 10.43 -23.71 -30.41
CA ALA A 869 9.95 -22.94 -29.28
C ALA A 869 9.05 -23.78 -28.37
N PHE A 870 8.10 -24.55 -28.93
CA PHE A 870 7.27 -25.48 -28.17
C PHE A 870 8.09 -26.61 -27.54
N VAL A 871 8.96 -27.27 -28.33
CA VAL A 871 9.84 -28.35 -27.84
C VAL A 871 10.66 -27.88 -26.63
N SER A 872 11.22 -26.66 -26.68
CA SER A 872 12.04 -26.08 -25.60
C SER A 872 11.30 -25.88 -24.27
N LYS A 873 9.96 -25.90 -24.27
CA LYS A 873 9.13 -25.71 -23.07
C LYS A 873 8.57 -27.01 -22.50
N PHE A 874 8.56 -28.09 -23.27
CA PHE A 874 8.02 -29.39 -22.86
C PHE A 874 9.10 -30.46 -22.63
N VAL A 875 10.29 -30.30 -23.20
CA VAL A 875 11.43 -31.19 -22.90
C VAL A 875 11.86 -31.07 -21.43
N ASN A 876 12.16 -32.21 -20.81
CA ASN A 876 12.48 -32.38 -19.38
C ASN A 876 11.35 -31.97 -18.41
N MET A 877 10.12 -31.77 -18.87
CA MET A 877 8.97 -31.51 -18.00
C MET A 877 8.58 -32.79 -17.24
N GLU A 878 8.63 -32.77 -15.91
CA GLU A 878 8.44 -33.98 -15.07
C GLU A 878 7.04 -34.07 -14.44
N PHE A 879 6.31 -35.15 -14.74
CA PHE A 879 5.05 -35.55 -14.07
C PHE A 879 4.62 -36.97 -14.50
N GLU A 880 3.73 -37.60 -13.74
CA GLU A 880 3.26 -38.96 -14.02
C GLU A 880 2.21 -39.04 -15.16
N PRO A 881 2.26 -40.07 -16.03
CA PRO A 881 3.19 -41.20 -15.99
C PRO A 881 4.55 -40.85 -16.63
N LYS A 882 5.62 -41.05 -15.85
CA LYS A 882 7.02 -40.99 -16.30
C LYS A 882 7.63 -42.39 -16.30
N GLY A 883 8.82 -42.55 -16.88
CA GLY A 883 9.55 -43.82 -16.85
C GLY A 883 9.93 -44.34 -18.24
N PHE A 884 9.82 -45.66 -18.43
CA PHE A 884 10.25 -46.31 -19.66
C PHE A 884 9.30 -45.99 -20.82
N ALA A 885 9.89 -45.57 -21.95
CA ALA A 885 9.19 -45.23 -23.17
C ALA A 885 9.34 -46.33 -24.23
N ASN A 886 8.26 -46.60 -24.97
CA ASN A 886 8.29 -47.43 -26.17
C ASN A 886 8.66 -46.56 -27.39
N SER A 887 9.90 -46.06 -27.40
CA SER A 887 10.47 -45.25 -28.47
C SER A 887 11.85 -45.79 -28.82
N ASP A 888 12.12 -45.96 -30.11
CA ASP A 888 13.44 -46.36 -30.62
C ASP A 888 14.50 -45.27 -30.37
N ASN A 889 14.05 -44.02 -30.18
CA ASN A 889 14.87 -42.84 -29.95
C ASN A 889 15.19 -42.58 -28.47
N PHE A 890 14.31 -42.98 -27.53
CA PHE A 890 14.39 -42.59 -26.12
C PHE A 890 13.93 -43.72 -25.18
N THR A 891 14.85 -44.25 -24.36
CA THR A 891 14.53 -45.35 -23.42
C THR A 891 13.74 -44.91 -22.19
N PHE A 892 14.00 -43.69 -21.67
CA PHE A 892 13.41 -43.17 -20.44
C PHE A 892 13.07 -41.69 -20.60
N VAL A 893 11.94 -41.26 -20.02
CA VAL A 893 11.40 -39.90 -20.13
C VAL A 893 10.79 -39.41 -18.81
N SER A 894 10.81 -38.09 -18.62
CA SER A 894 10.32 -37.41 -17.41
C SER A 894 8.79 -37.23 -17.37
N SER A 895 8.11 -37.33 -18.51
CA SER A 895 6.65 -37.41 -18.62
C SER A 895 6.22 -37.87 -20.02
N VAL A 896 4.91 -38.03 -20.23
CA VAL A 896 4.33 -38.20 -21.58
C VAL A 896 4.60 -36.98 -22.47
N MET A 897 4.55 -35.76 -21.93
CA MET A 897 4.79 -34.54 -22.72
C MET A 897 6.27 -34.35 -23.08
N ASP A 898 7.18 -34.77 -22.21
CA ASP A 898 8.61 -34.84 -22.51
C ASP A 898 8.87 -35.78 -23.72
N LEU A 899 8.26 -36.97 -23.74
CA LEU A 899 8.37 -37.88 -24.88
C LEU A 899 7.79 -37.27 -26.17
N ILE A 900 6.59 -36.67 -26.10
CA ILE A 900 5.96 -36.00 -27.25
C ILE A 900 6.87 -34.90 -27.81
N ALA A 901 7.45 -34.07 -26.94
CA ALA A 901 8.36 -32.99 -27.33
C ALA A 901 9.65 -33.52 -27.99
N ARG A 902 10.28 -34.53 -27.39
CA ARG A 902 11.48 -35.18 -27.93
C ARG A 902 11.22 -35.85 -29.28
N GLU A 903 10.08 -36.51 -29.44
CA GLU A 903 9.70 -37.16 -30.71
C GLU A 903 9.32 -36.15 -31.80
N LEU A 904 8.58 -35.09 -31.48
CA LEU A 904 8.36 -33.98 -32.41
C LEU A 904 9.69 -33.36 -32.87
N ALA A 905 10.67 -33.23 -31.96
CA ALA A 905 12.00 -32.74 -32.31
C ALA A 905 12.76 -33.69 -33.26
N VAL A 906 12.77 -35.00 -33.01
CA VAL A 906 13.43 -35.98 -33.89
C VAL A 906 12.75 -36.08 -35.26
N ASN A 907 11.43 -35.96 -35.30
CA ASN A 907 10.66 -36.12 -36.55
C ASN A 907 10.65 -34.87 -37.45
N PHE A 908 10.87 -33.66 -36.90
CA PHE A 908 10.64 -32.41 -37.61
C PHE A 908 11.70 -31.30 -37.40
N LEU A 909 12.73 -31.49 -36.55
CA LEU A 909 13.82 -30.51 -36.38
C LEU A 909 15.17 -31.06 -36.88
N PRO A 910 16.00 -30.23 -37.54
CA PRO A 910 17.39 -30.57 -37.88
C PRO A 910 18.22 -31.03 -36.68
N ALA A 911 19.23 -31.87 -36.92
CA ALA A 911 20.01 -32.53 -35.88
C ALA A 911 20.73 -31.52 -34.96
N ASP A 912 21.43 -30.54 -35.54
CA ASP A 912 22.04 -29.40 -34.84
C ASP A 912 21.02 -28.65 -33.98
N LYS A 913 19.83 -28.40 -34.53
CA LYS A 913 18.78 -27.65 -33.87
C LYS A 913 18.22 -28.40 -32.66
N ARG A 914 17.96 -29.70 -32.75
CA ARG A 914 17.53 -30.51 -31.59
C ARG A 914 18.67 -30.83 -30.62
N HIS A 915 19.92 -30.93 -31.07
CA HIS A 915 21.10 -31.02 -30.19
C HIS A 915 21.23 -29.77 -29.31
N SER A 916 20.99 -28.56 -29.84
CA SER A 916 20.96 -27.32 -29.04
C SER A 916 19.83 -27.25 -28.00
N LEU A 917 18.84 -28.14 -28.09
CA LEU A 917 17.79 -28.33 -27.07
C LEU A 917 18.08 -29.51 -26.12
N GLY A 918 19.28 -30.11 -26.19
CA GLY A 918 19.66 -31.29 -25.42
C GLY A 918 19.05 -32.62 -25.91
N ILE A 919 18.47 -32.65 -27.11
CA ILE A 919 17.72 -33.81 -27.62
C ILE A 919 18.58 -34.62 -28.60
N LYS A 920 19.33 -35.57 -28.03
CA LYS A 920 19.98 -36.67 -28.75
C LYS A 920 19.22 -37.99 -28.57
N THR A 921 19.06 -38.72 -29.65
CA THR A 921 18.53 -40.10 -29.66
C THR A 921 19.48 -41.06 -28.94
N ASN A 922 19.01 -42.26 -28.61
CA ASN A 922 19.82 -43.33 -28.03
C ASN A 922 21.05 -43.65 -28.92
N ALA A 923 20.84 -43.89 -30.21
CA ALA A 923 21.92 -44.19 -31.17
C ALA A 923 22.97 -43.06 -31.28
N GLU A 924 22.57 -41.79 -31.16
CA GLU A 924 23.53 -40.66 -31.12
C GLU A 924 24.32 -40.59 -29.81
N LYS A 925 23.69 -40.91 -28.67
CA LYS A 925 24.40 -40.99 -27.38
C LYS A 925 25.39 -42.16 -27.37
N GLU A 926 25.03 -43.27 -27.99
CA GLU A 926 25.91 -44.42 -28.17
C GLU A 926 27.07 -44.08 -29.12
N ALA A 927 26.82 -43.32 -30.20
CA ALA A 927 27.87 -42.81 -31.09
C ALA A 927 28.79 -41.77 -30.43
N ASP A 928 28.26 -40.87 -29.60
CA ASP A 928 29.03 -39.94 -28.76
C ASP A 928 29.97 -40.72 -27.82
N LEU A 929 29.43 -41.73 -27.12
CA LEU A 929 30.17 -42.60 -26.20
C LEU A 929 31.21 -43.48 -26.91
N ALA A 930 30.97 -43.83 -28.18
CA ALA A 930 31.92 -44.54 -29.05
C ALA A 930 32.95 -43.63 -29.74
N GLY A 931 32.82 -42.30 -29.61
CA GLY A 931 33.80 -41.32 -30.10
C GLY A 931 33.85 -41.11 -31.62
N VAL A 932 32.76 -41.38 -32.35
CA VAL A 932 32.72 -41.28 -33.82
C VAL A 932 32.03 -40.00 -34.30
N ALA A 933 32.76 -39.14 -35.01
CA ALA A 933 32.21 -37.90 -35.58
C ALA A 933 31.46 -38.16 -36.91
N PRO A 934 30.26 -37.60 -37.12
CA PRO A 934 29.44 -37.90 -38.30
C PRO A 934 29.80 -37.03 -39.53
N GLY A 935 29.89 -37.65 -40.71
CA GLY A 935 30.10 -36.91 -41.97
C GLY A 935 29.98 -37.74 -43.27
N GLN A 936 28.83 -37.59 -43.96
CA GLN A 936 28.57 -37.91 -45.38
C GLN A 936 28.56 -39.41 -45.81
N GLY A 937 27.47 -39.88 -46.47
CA GLY A 937 27.50 -41.15 -47.25
C GLY A 937 26.21 -41.99 -47.37
N GLN A 938 25.19 -41.50 -48.10
CA GLN A 938 24.10 -42.23 -48.80
C GLN A 938 23.71 -43.70 -48.42
N LEU A 939 22.50 -43.86 -47.83
CA LEU A 939 21.33 -44.58 -48.42
C LEU A 939 21.58 -45.41 -49.72
N ILE A 940 21.17 -46.66 -49.97
CA ILE A 940 20.39 -47.78 -49.31
C ILE A 940 20.75 -49.11 -50.11
N PRO A 941 20.17 -50.34 -49.93
CA PRO A 941 19.26 -50.90 -48.91
C PRO A 941 19.57 -52.34 -48.35
N ASP A 942 18.73 -52.77 -47.40
CA ASP A 942 18.04 -54.08 -47.27
C ASP A 942 18.61 -55.32 -46.53
N LEU A 943 17.66 -55.96 -45.79
CA LEU A 943 17.47 -57.40 -45.42
C LEU A 943 18.65 -58.15 -44.74
N ALA A 944 18.52 -58.84 -43.58
CA ALA A 944 17.48 -59.82 -43.23
C ALA A 944 17.55 -60.33 -41.75
N ASP A 945 16.37 -60.46 -41.12
CA ASP A 945 15.80 -61.61 -40.36
C ASP A 945 16.49 -62.39 -39.19
N THR A 946 15.62 -62.97 -38.35
CA THR A 946 15.72 -64.19 -37.49
C THR A 946 16.44 -64.30 -36.11
N LYS A 947 15.61 -64.27 -35.03
CA LYS A 947 15.31 -65.37 -34.03
C LYS A 947 16.28 -65.82 -32.89
N ILE A 948 15.66 -66.02 -31.69
CA ILE A 948 15.84 -67.14 -30.68
C ILE A 948 17.11 -67.05 -29.76
N GLU A 949 17.20 -67.48 -28.47
CA GLU A 949 16.39 -68.35 -27.56
C GLU A 949 16.27 -67.87 -26.05
N GLN A 950 16.30 -68.80 -25.06
CA GLN A 950 15.92 -68.71 -23.62
C GLN A 950 17.17 -68.59 -22.66
N SER A 951 17.20 -68.70 -21.31
CA SER A 951 16.32 -69.36 -20.30
C SER A 951 16.54 -69.04 -18.79
N LYS A 952 15.44 -69.07 -18.02
CA LYS A 952 15.21 -69.53 -16.60
C LYS A 952 16.23 -69.36 -15.44
N SER A 953 15.74 -68.84 -14.30
CA SER A 953 15.76 -69.52 -12.97
C SER A 953 15.00 -68.73 -11.86
N GLU A 954 14.68 -69.31 -10.68
CA GLU A 954 13.38 -70.00 -10.42
C GLU A 954 13.29 -70.59 -8.97
N VAL A 955 13.15 -69.76 -7.88
CA VAL A 955 12.91 -70.22 -6.47
C VAL A 955 11.91 -69.32 -5.69
N GLU A 956 11.07 -69.92 -4.85
CA GLU A 956 9.95 -69.35 -4.05
C GLU A 956 10.05 -69.81 -2.56
N PRO A 957 9.20 -69.36 -1.59
CA PRO A 957 7.91 -70.06 -1.36
C PRO A 957 6.71 -69.26 -0.77
N GLU A 958 5.54 -69.87 -0.95
CA GLU A 958 4.23 -69.89 -0.25
C GLU A 958 4.03 -69.32 1.20
N ASN A 959 2.81 -69.20 1.77
CA ASN A 959 1.40 -68.98 1.33
C ASN A 959 0.44 -69.19 2.55
N THR A 960 -0.66 -68.43 2.73
CA THR A 960 -1.91 -68.88 3.44
C THR A 960 -3.08 -67.87 3.36
N GLU A 961 -4.33 -68.35 3.56
CA GLU A 961 -5.61 -67.64 3.36
C GLU A 961 -6.15 -66.95 4.65
N THR A 962 -7.24 -66.17 4.70
CA THR A 962 -8.65 -66.53 4.37
C THR A 962 -9.57 -65.29 4.28
N LYS A 963 -10.76 -65.44 3.66
CA LYS A 963 -11.79 -64.39 3.43
C LYS A 963 -12.85 -64.28 4.53
N GLN A 964 -13.60 -63.17 4.54
CA GLN A 964 -15.08 -63.20 4.61
C GLN A 964 -15.75 -61.92 4.06
N GLU A 965 -16.96 -62.06 3.50
CA GLU A 965 -17.81 -61.00 2.93
C GLU A 965 -19.16 -60.97 3.67
N VAL A 966 -19.81 -59.80 3.79
CA VAL A 966 -21.29 -59.68 3.87
C VAL A 966 -21.76 -58.38 3.22
N GLU A 967 -22.71 -58.49 2.28
CA GLU A 967 -23.62 -57.42 1.84
C GLU A 967 -25.03 -58.03 1.75
N PRO A 968 -26.11 -57.28 2.06
CA PRO A 968 -27.41 -57.59 1.47
C PRO A 968 -28.17 -56.37 0.90
N GLN A 969 -28.81 -56.62 -0.25
CA GLN A 969 -29.59 -55.68 -1.06
C GLN A 969 -31.03 -55.46 -0.55
N LEU A 970 -31.72 -54.44 -1.08
CA LEU A 970 -33.20 -54.41 -1.12
C LEU A 970 -33.76 -54.00 -2.50
N LYS A 971 -35.08 -54.16 -2.72
CA LYS A 971 -35.72 -54.32 -4.05
C LYS A 971 -36.60 -53.12 -4.49
N LYS A 972 -36.96 -53.09 -5.78
CA LYS A 972 -37.74 -52.03 -6.47
C LYS A 972 -39.27 -52.11 -6.28
N SER A 973 -39.94 -50.99 -6.02
CA SER A 973 -41.38 -50.69 -6.30
C SER A 973 -41.73 -49.22 -5.89
N THR A 974 -42.75 -48.50 -6.39
CA THR A 974 -43.42 -48.45 -7.72
C THR A 974 -44.24 -47.14 -7.91
N ALA A 975 -44.25 -46.59 -9.13
CA ALA A 975 -45.31 -45.78 -9.79
C ALA A 975 -45.90 -44.46 -9.16
N TYR A 976 -45.43 -43.32 -9.72
CA TYR A 976 -46.26 -42.30 -10.41
C TYR A 976 -47.06 -41.22 -9.60
N LYS A 977 -46.51 -39.97 -9.47
CA LYS A 977 -47.09 -38.68 -9.96
C LYS A 977 -46.39 -37.40 -9.46
N GLY A 978 -45.87 -36.59 -10.41
CA GLY A 978 -45.56 -35.16 -10.23
C GLY A 978 -44.21 -34.84 -9.54
N PRO A 979 -43.57 -33.70 -9.86
CA PRO A 979 -42.34 -33.26 -9.18
C PRO A 979 -42.65 -32.45 -7.93
N ILE A 980 -41.90 -32.74 -6.85
CA ILE A 980 -41.63 -31.81 -5.75
C ILE A 980 -40.11 -31.64 -5.72
N ASP A 981 -39.65 -30.40 -5.67
CA ASP A 981 -38.22 -30.08 -5.77
C ASP A 981 -37.58 -30.08 -4.37
N GLU A 982 -36.96 -31.19 -3.99
CA GLU A 982 -36.18 -31.31 -2.74
C GLU A 982 -34.77 -30.69 -2.88
N SER A 983 -34.70 -29.50 -3.50
CA SER A 983 -33.47 -28.71 -3.56
C SER A 983 -33.27 -27.95 -2.25
N PRO A 984 -32.12 -28.10 -1.57
CA PRO A 984 -31.88 -27.47 -0.27
C PRO A 984 -31.89 -25.95 -0.40
N LEU A 985 -32.42 -25.26 0.62
CA LEU A 985 -32.42 -23.80 0.67
C LEU A 985 -31.01 -23.27 0.94
N CYS A 986 -30.62 -22.19 0.27
CA CYS A 986 -29.35 -21.53 0.50
C CYS A 986 -29.29 -20.92 1.90
N SER A 987 -28.27 -21.29 2.68
CA SER A 987 -28.07 -20.83 4.06
C SER A 987 -27.79 -19.32 4.22
N ASN A 988 -27.64 -18.59 3.11
CA ASN A 988 -27.36 -17.15 3.08
C ASN A 988 -28.55 -16.31 2.58
N CYS A 989 -29.42 -16.85 1.72
CA CYS A 989 -30.56 -16.10 1.15
C CYS A 989 -31.92 -16.82 1.18
N GLY A 990 -32.00 -18.06 1.68
CA GLY A 990 -33.25 -18.81 1.85
C GLY A 990 -33.89 -19.36 0.56
N ILE A 991 -33.29 -19.12 -0.61
CA ILE A 991 -33.81 -19.56 -1.92
C ILE A 991 -33.34 -20.99 -2.23
N PRO A 992 -34.17 -21.88 -2.83
CA PRO A 992 -33.73 -23.20 -3.28
C PRO A 992 -32.49 -23.15 -4.18
N MET A 993 -31.54 -24.05 -3.94
CA MET A 993 -30.27 -24.12 -4.69
C MET A 993 -30.36 -25.09 -5.86
N THR A 994 -29.98 -24.68 -7.07
CA THR A 994 -29.94 -25.57 -8.24
C THR A 994 -28.82 -26.60 -8.11
N LYS A 995 -29.09 -27.88 -8.38
CA LYS A 995 -28.07 -28.94 -8.37
C LYS A 995 -27.22 -28.91 -9.64
N THR A 996 -25.90 -28.87 -9.46
CA THR A 996 -24.90 -28.91 -10.54
C THR A 996 -23.85 -29.97 -10.21
N GLY A 997 -24.10 -31.21 -10.63
CA GLY A 997 -23.29 -32.37 -10.25
C GLY A 997 -23.60 -32.85 -8.83
N THR A 998 -22.56 -33.11 -8.04
CA THR A 998 -22.67 -33.49 -6.62
C THR A 998 -22.95 -32.31 -5.69
N CYS A 999 -22.66 -31.08 -6.12
CA CYS A 999 -22.90 -29.85 -5.37
C CYS A 999 -24.22 -29.19 -5.80
N ALA A 1000 -24.78 -28.33 -4.94
CA ALA A 1000 -25.78 -27.34 -5.32
C ALA A 1000 -25.18 -25.93 -5.30
N VAL A 1001 -25.72 -25.03 -6.11
CA VAL A 1001 -25.31 -23.62 -6.22
C VAL A 1001 -26.55 -22.74 -6.18
N CYS A 1002 -26.50 -21.65 -5.41
CA CYS A 1002 -27.53 -20.63 -5.46
C CYS A 1002 -27.25 -19.67 -6.63
N GLU A 1003 -28.10 -19.69 -7.66
CA GLU A 1003 -27.94 -18.83 -8.85
C GLU A 1003 -28.02 -17.32 -8.53
N GLN A 1004 -28.62 -16.93 -7.39
CA GLN A 1004 -28.81 -15.53 -7.01
C GLN A 1004 -27.69 -14.94 -6.15
N CYS A 1005 -26.86 -15.75 -5.48
CA CYS A 1005 -25.71 -15.26 -4.70
C CYS A 1005 -24.39 -16.00 -4.95
N GLY A 1006 -24.36 -16.97 -5.88
CA GLY A 1006 -23.17 -17.75 -6.25
C GLY A 1006 -22.70 -18.77 -5.22
N GLN A 1007 -23.31 -18.80 -4.02
CA GLN A 1007 -22.86 -19.66 -2.93
C GLN A 1007 -23.11 -21.14 -3.23
N THR A 1008 -22.12 -21.98 -2.93
CA THR A 1008 -22.17 -23.43 -3.21
C THR A 1008 -22.38 -24.24 -1.94
N SER A 1009 -22.86 -25.48 -2.07
CA SER A 1009 -23.17 -26.37 -0.94
C SER A 1009 -21.95 -27.07 -0.31
N GLY A 1010 -20.73 -26.63 -0.61
CA GLY A 1010 -19.49 -27.04 0.08
C GLY A 1010 -19.23 -28.55 0.12
N CYS A 1011 -18.91 -29.18 -1.01
CA CYS A 1011 -18.25 -30.49 -1.04
C CYS A 1011 -16.89 -30.34 -1.74
N SER A 1012 -15.89 -31.08 -1.24
CA SER A 1012 -14.45 -30.95 -1.54
C SER A 1012 -14.06 -31.29 -2.97
#